data_AF-A0ABD3VA89-F1
#
_entry.id   AF-A0ABD3VA89-F1
#
_cell.length_a   1.000
_cell.length_b   1.000
_cell.length_c   1.000
_cell.angle_alpha   90.00
_cell.angle_beta   90.00
_cell.angle_gamma   90.00
#
_symmetry.space_group_name_H-M   'P 1'
#
loop_
_entity.id
_entity.type
_entity.pdbx_description
1 polymer ?
#
loop_
_entity_poly.entity_id
_entity_poly.type
_entity_poly.pdbx_seq_one_letter_code
_entity_poly.pdbx_strand_id
1 'polypeptide(L)'
;MGSRKKRIFNSLDSSSRESLNISSDGETDKQEAEKGQITEAGEVRYDDHPILRRIQDSVIGHDLVIQGPYGPRTEVYCDYTASGRALSFIEDFIRESVLPFYGNTHSTTGINAKQTTKFRTEARQIIKRCVNASKDDVVIFTGSGSTSAIHKLAAALKINQPRVAEETVVFISPYEHHSNILPWREYGTKVIRIRDIKQGLLDLKHLETELKIWKERKSHLLVSMSAASNITGIMTDTVAVAKLAHKHGALVAFDFAAGGPYTTIDMNPPGRLAFKDAVYLSPHKFVGGPGTPGILIAKKWMFRNSVPDKVGGGTVRFVTSDRQVYLANIEEREEGGTPGIIESIRAGMVFQLKETVGPHIIERREDDLCRIAITSFEQSPNIILVGSHTARRIAIFSFLTKHEKSGKLVHHNFIATLLSDLYGIQARAGCACAGPYGEELLGISSSALKEFISFLPEKRGTCVSCHSEAIEVMKPGFTRINLPFFYDDETCNFIINAVNTVTTYGWRLLPQYTFDCHSGSWRHKDFYKDDAEKNLQSLNNIDYNLMGQEQAQKIMKQPKTKTVPYEETLKIAENLYGAADHADNIRPSSATDTLHELLPREKHKYIWFLTPQEATEILSGNEDSVKKIRLPFRLRVQTPLCSTFRNQDKENLPPLDEESSPRTKQNISQGNPGQTVTDAALLPDRKGNIVHTNGAKQNISQGNPGQSVTAVALLPDIKGNSVHTNGIKQNISQGNPGQSVTAVALLPDIKGNIVHTNGVKQNISQGNPGQSVKVVALLPDMKGNVIHTNGVNQNIPNGHPGQSVTDVTLPPVRKENIVYTNGVKQKLPLPDTRTTRDVHRYEEAAR
;
A
#
# COMPACT_ATOMS: atom_id res chain seq x y z
N MET A 1 49.39 57.10 3.43
CA MET A 1 50.01 57.66 2.21
C MET A 1 49.84 56.60 1.14
N GLY A 2 48.97 56.72 0.14
CA GLY A 2 48.84 57.76 -0.87
C GLY A 2 48.92 57.00 -2.19
N SER A 3 47.80 56.74 -2.87
CA SER A 3 47.21 57.55 -3.97
C SER A 3 47.24 56.70 -5.25
N ARG A 4 46.12 56.07 -5.63
CA ARG A 4 45.04 56.58 -6.50
C ARG A 4 45.39 56.61 -8.00
N LYS A 5 44.53 55.90 -8.76
CA LYS A 5 43.90 56.28 -10.05
C LYS A 5 44.82 56.16 -11.30
N LYS A 6 44.38 55.65 -12.45
CA LYS A 6 43.13 55.95 -13.18
C LYS A 6 43.04 55.05 -14.44
N ARG A 7 41.81 54.58 -14.76
CA ARG A 7 41.22 54.28 -16.09
C ARG A 7 41.84 53.11 -16.88
N ILE A 8 41.07 52.16 -17.41
CA ILE A 8 39.94 52.36 -18.35
C ILE A 8 38.81 51.35 -18.07
N PHE A 9 37.61 51.87 -17.80
CA PHE A 9 36.31 51.22 -18.01
C PHE A 9 35.47 52.25 -18.77
N ASN A 10 34.91 51.86 -19.92
CA ASN A 10 33.65 52.36 -20.48
C ASN A 10 33.29 51.57 -21.75
N SER A 11 31.99 51.31 -21.92
CA SER A 11 31.30 50.57 -23.01
C SER A 11 31.39 49.03 -22.84
N LEU A 12 30.32 48.25 -22.63
CA LEU A 12 28.89 48.39 -22.90
C LEU A 12 28.04 47.75 -21.78
N ASP A 13 27.04 48.52 -21.32
CA ASP A 13 25.58 48.26 -21.23
C ASP A 13 25.03 46.82 -21.27
N SER A 14 23.86 46.48 -20.72
CA SER A 14 22.96 46.99 -19.67
C SER A 14 21.65 46.20 -19.85
N SER A 15 21.56 45.01 -19.28
CA SER A 15 20.26 44.34 -19.06
C SER A 15 20.48 43.17 -18.11
N SER A 16 19.63 43.03 -17.09
CA SER A 16 19.60 41.98 -16.06
C SER A 16 20.50 42.19 -14.82
N ARG A 17 20.29 43.30 -14.12
CA ARG A 17 20.52 43.38 -12.66
C ARG A 17 19.29 43.97 -11.99
N GLU A 18 18.30 43.12 -11.72
CA GLU A 18 17.42 43.35 -10.58
C GLU A 18 17.99 42.60 -9.37
N SER A 19 18.09 43.37 -8.30
CA SER A 19 18.61 43.05 -6.98
C SER A 19 17.85 41.90 -6.32
N LEU A 20 18.57 40.82 -5.99
CA LEU A 20 18.19 39.86 -4.96
C LEU A 20 18.27 40.55 -3.59
N ASN A 21 17.21 41.25 -3.21
CA ASN A 21 16.93 41.56 -1.81
C ASN A 21 16.37 40.28 -1.17
N ILE A 22 17.11 39.78 -0.19
CA ILE A 22 16.69 38.69 0.69
C ILE A 22 15.60 39.25 1.61
N SER A 23 14.32 38.97 1.29
CA SER A 23 13.21 39.13 2.22
C SER A 23 12.92 37.80 2.93
N SER A 24 12.50 37.93 4.19
CA SER A 24 12.31 36.87 5.18
C SER A 24 10.97 36.13 5.04
N ASP A 25 10.53 35.81 3.82
CA ASP A 25 9.19 35.25 3.57
C ASP A 25 9.19 33.71 3.40
N GLY A 26 9.95 33.01 4.26
CA GLY A 26 10.09 31.55 4.24
C GLY A 26 8.94 30.76 4.89
N GLU A 27 7.89 31.43 5.39
CA GLU A 27 6.73 30.79 6.03
C GLU A 27 5.47 30.78 5.16
N THR A 28 5.34 31.69 4.18
CA THR A 28 4.15 31.79 3.31
C THR A 28 4.18 30.79 2.15
N ASP A 29 5.34 30.47 1.58
CA ASP A 29 5.46 29.51 0.45
C ASP A 29 5.22 28.04 0.86
N LYS A 30 5.33 27.72 2.16
CA LYS A 30 4.97 26.39 2.67
C LYS A 30 3.46 26.16 2.74
N GLN A 31 2.65 27.21 2.87
CA GLN A 31 1.19 27.10 2.93
C GLN A 31 0.53 26.99 1.55
N GLU A 32 1.20 27.43 0.49
CA GLU A 32 0.67 27.31 -0.88
C GLU A 32 0.97 25.93 -1.51
N ALA A 33 2.06 25.27 -1.15
CA ALA A 33 2.38 23.92 -1.61
C ALA A 33 1.51 22.80 -0.95
N GLU A 34 0.89 23.08 0.21
CA GLU A 34 -0.06 22.14 0.86
C GLU A 34 -1.47 22.18 0.26
N LYS A 35 -1.75 23.15 -0.61
CA LYS A 35 -3.03 23.22 -1.34
C LYS A 35 -2.90 22.48 -2.66
N GLY A 36 -2.89 21.15 -2.60
CA GLY A 36 -3.44 20.38 -3.74
C GLY A 36 -4.81 20.99 -4.07
N GLN A 37 -5.09 21.23 -5.35
CA GLN A 37 -6.33 21.88 -5.77
C GLN A 37 -7.54 21.02 -5.37
N ILE A 38 -8.02 21.24 -4.15
CA ILE A 38 -9.28 20.70 -3.64
C ILE A 38 -10.36 21.45 -4.42
N THR A 39 -11.12 20.73 -5.24
CA THR A 39 -12.30 21.29 -5.91
C THR A 39 -13.34 21.70 -4.86
N GLU A 40 -14.35 22.50 -5.22
CA GLU A 40 -15.47 22.85 -4.32
C GLU A 40 -16.22 21.62 -3.74
N ALA A 41 -15.88 20.40 -4.17
CA ALA A 41 -16.42 19.11 -3.75
C ALA A 41 -15.49 18.26 -2.84
N GLY A 42 -14.30 18.72 -2.45
CA GLY A 42 -13.45 17.99 -1.50
C GLY A 42 -12.61 16.84 -2.09
N GLU A 43 -12.66 16.61 -3.41
CA GLU A 43 -11.87 15.59 -4.10
C GLU A 43 -10.44 16.10 -4.38
N VAL A 44 -9.43 15.30 -4.02
CA VAL A 44 -8.04 15.54 -4.45
C VAL A 44 -7.93 15.07 -5.89
N ARG A 45 -7.78 16.00 -6.82
CA ARG A 45 -7.42 15.67 -8.20
C ARG A 45 -5.93 15.34 -8.26
N TYR A 46 -5.62 14.06 -8.44
CA TYR A 46 -4.23 13.61 -8.54
C TYR A 46 -3.60 13.98 -9.88
N ASP A 47 -4.38 14.01 -10.96
CA ASP A 47 -3.95 14.36 -12.33
C ASP A 47 -3.39 15.79 -12.42
N ASP A 48 -3.94 16.72 -11.64
CA ASP A 48 -3.52 18.12 -11.60
C ASP A 48 -2.38 18.37 -10.60
N HIS A 49 -1.90 17.33 -9.90
CA HIS A 49 -0.86 17.48 -8.87
C HIS A 49 0.53 17.69 -9.51
N PRO A 50 1.18 18.87 -9.36
CA PRO A 50 2.36 19.22 -10.17
C PRO A 50 3.56 18.27 -9.99
N ILE A 51 3.84 17.82 -8.76
CA ILE A 51 4.94 16.88 -8.51
C ILE A 51 4.66 15.47 -9.04
N LEU A 52 3.41 14.98 -8.99
CA LEU A 52 3.06 13.64 -9.50
C LEU A 52 3.21 13.62 -11.02
N ARG A 53 2.66 14.64 -11.69
CA ARG A 53 2.84 14.84 -13.13
C ARG A 53 4.30 14.97 -13.51
N ARG A 54 5.08 15.76 -12.78
CA ARG A 54 6.53 15.86 -13.00
C ARG A 54 7.23 14.51 -12.86
N ILE A 55 6.84 13.67 -11.89
CA ILE A 55 7.40 12.33 -11.74
C ILE A 55 7.07 11.47 -12.96
N GLN A 56 5.79 11.40 -13.36
CA GLN A 56 5.34 10.65 -14.54
C GLN A 56 6.09 11.07 -15.81
N ASP A 57 6.07 12.37 -16.13
CA ASP A 57 6.71 12.95 -17.33
C ASP A 57 8.23 12.77 -17.34
N SER A 58 8.84 12.62 -16.16
CA SER A 58 10.29 12.46 -16.03
C SER A 58 10.76 11.01 -15.99
N VAL A 59 9.86 10.02 -16.03
CA VAL A 59 10.24 8.61 -16.13
C VAL A 59 10.99 8.40 -17.44
N ILE A 60 12.26 8.01 -17.34
CA ILE A 60 13.05 7.69 -18.53
C ILE A 60 12.48 6.43 -19.17
N GLY A 61 11.90 6.60 -20.36
CA GLY A 61 11.17 5.56 -21.09
C GLY A 61 9.64 5.72 -21.09
N HIS A 62 9.07 6.76 -20.48
CA HIS A 62 7.61 6.96 -20.44
C HIS A 62 6.92 6.91 -21.82
N ASP A 63 7.53 7.54 -22.82
CA ASP A 63 7.01 7.58 -24.21
C ASP A 63 7.66 6.53 -25.13
N LEU A 64 8.27 5.49 -24.55
CA LEU A 64 8.92 4.45 -25.34
C LEU A 64 7.87 3.69 -26.15
N VAL A 65 8.14 3.43 -27.43
CA VAL A 65 7.27 2.61 -28.27
C VAL A 65 7.90 1.24 -28.45
N ILE A 66 7.21 0.22 -27.97
CA ILE A 66 7.61 -1.19 -28.11
C ILE A 66 7.02 -1.71 -29.43
N GLN A 67 7.86 -2.32 -30.27
CA GLN A 67 7.41 -3.04 -31.46
C GLN A 67 6.96 -4.44 -31.05
N GLY A 68 5.69 -4.77 -31.33
CA GLY A 68 5.11 -6.06 -31.04
C GLY A 68 4.44 -6.71 -32.26
N PRO A 69 3.94 -7.95 -32.13
CA PRO A 69 3.27 -8.69 -33.21
C PRO A 69 2.04 -7.99 -33.78
N TYR A 70 1.38 -7.15 -32.98
CA TYR A 70 0.19 -6.40 -33.38
C TYR A 70 0.48 -4.93 -33.69
N GLY A 71 1.74 -4.61 -33.99
CA GLY A 71 2.24 -3.27 -34.26
C GLY A 71 2.80 -2.55 -33.03
N PRO A 72 3.11 -1.25 -33.18
CA PRO A 72 3.71 -0.46 -32.12
C PRO A 72 2.75 -0.24 -30.94
N ARG A 73 3.27 -0.25 -29.71
CA ARG A 73 2.52 0.09 -28.48
C ARG A 73 3.34 1.01 -27.58
N THR A 74 2.69 2.01 -27.00
CA THR A 74 3.29 2.86 -25.96
C THR A 74 3.58 2.01 -24.73
N GLU A 75 4.79 2.07 -24.19
CA GLU A 75 5.16 1.35 -22.98
C GLU A 75 4.36 1.87 -21.78
N VAL A 76 3.71 0.96 -21.06
CA VAL A 76 3.10 1.25 -19.75
C VAL A 76 3.70 0.30 -18.71
N TYR A 77 4.64 0.80 -17.92
CA TYR A 77 5.38 -0.04 -16.97
C TYR A 77 4.58 -0.27 -15.67
N CYS A 78 4.29 -1.53 -15.34
CA CYS A 78 3.45 -1.92 -14.20
C CYS A 78 4.15 -2.92 -13.24
N ASP A 79 5.50 -2.93 -13.22
CA ASP A 79 6.31 -3.80 -12.35
C ASP A 79 7.26 -3.01 -11.42
N TYR A 80 6.82 -1.83 -10.96
CA TYR A 80 7.53 -1.03 -9.93
C TYR A 80 7.72 -1.80 -8.62
N THR A 81 6.86 -2.80 -8.35
CA THR A 81 7.04 -3.72 -7.20
C THR A 81 8.38 -4.47 -7.23
N ALA A 82 8.90 -4.75 -8.43
CA ALA A 82 10.19 -5.39 -8.60
C ALA A 82 11.35 -4.39 -8.57
N SER A 83 11.23 -3.30 -9.34
CA SER A 83 12.18 -2.19 -9.37
C SER A 83 11.50 -0.98 -9.98
N GLY A 84 11.80 0.21 -9.46
CA GLY A 84 11.36 1.46 -10.05
C GLY A 84 12.10 1.78 -11.36
N ARG A 85 11.75 2.90 -11.97
CA ARG A 85 12.39 3.45 -13.17
C ARG A 85 13.21 4.70 -12.81
N ALA A 86 14.22 5.02 -13.62
CA ALA A 86 15.02 6.24 -13.43
C ALA A 86 14.22 7.50 -13.78
N LEU A 87 14.59 8.62 -13.17
CA LEU A 87 13.99 9.93 -13.41
C LEU A 87 15.02 10.88 -14.02
N SER A 88 14.67 11.54 -15.13
CA SER A 88 15.56 12.45 -15.86
C SER A 88 16.23 13.47 -14.93
N PHE A 89 15.45 14.20 -14.12
CA PHE A 89 16.00 15.22 -13.23
C PHE A 89 16.92 14.67 -12.11
N ILE A 90 16.79 13.39 -11.72
CA ILE A 90 17.73 12.76 -10.79
C ILE A 90 19.02 12.40 -11.53
N GLU A 91 18.90 11.82 -12.72
CA GLU A 91 20.06 11.48 -13.55
C GLU A 91 20.86 12.73 -13.96
N ASP A 92 20.18 13.80 -14.32
CA ASP A 92 20.81 15.06 -14.73
C ASP A 92 21.54 15.70 -13.56
N PHE A 93 20.95 15.73 -12.35
CA PHE A 93 21.68 16.18 -11.16
C PHE A 93 22.92 15.33 -10.87
N ILE A 94 22.82 14.00 -10.99
CA ILE A 94 23.98 13.13 -10.80
C ILE A 94 25.04 13.42 -11.86
N ARG A 95 24.65 13.53 -13.13
CA ARG A 95 25.53 13.79 -14.27
C ARG A 95 26.24 15.13 -14.16
N GLU A 96 25.50 16.18 -13.80
CA GLU A 96 25.97 17.57 -13.89
C GLU A 96 26.55 18.10 -12.57
N SER A 97 26.10 17.59 -11.42
CA SER A 97 26.49 18.11 -10.10
C SER A 97 27.28 17.12 -9.24
N VAL A 98 27.08 15.81 -9.41
CA VAL A 98 27.76 14.79 -8.58
C VAL A 98 29.02 14.26 -9.26
N LEU A 99 28.91 13.77 -10.50
CA LEU A 99 30.02 13.14 -11.22
C LEU A 99 31.22 14.08 -11.47
N PRO A 100 31.06 15.37 -11.80
CA PRO A 100 32.21 16.26 -12.02
C PRO A 100 33.08 16.48 -10.79
N PHE A 101 32.49 16.39 -9.59
CA PHE A 101 33.19 16.51 -8.31
C PHE A 101 33.45 15.16 -7.65
N TYR A 102 33.33 14.05 -8.38
CA TYR A 102 33.51 12.72 -7.81
C TYR A 102 34.92 12.53 -7.26
N GLY A 103 35.00 12.03 -6.02
CA GLY A 103 36.23 11.65 -5.34
C GLY A 103 35.94 10.59 -4.28
N ASN A 104 36.93 9.73 -4.00
CA ASN A 104 36.77 8.67 -3.01
C ASN A 104 36.66 9.27 -1.58
N THR A 105 35.68 8.83 -0.80
CA THR A 105 35.36 9.38 0.54
C THR A 105 36.39 9.02 1.61
N HIS A 106 37.35 8.13 1.33
CA HIS A 106 38.46 7.81 2.24
C HIS A 106 39.58 8.88 2.22
N SER A 107 39.53 9.82 1.28
CA SER A 107 40.44 10.97 1.23
C SER A 107 39.80 12.20 1.88
N THR A 108 40.53 12.92 2.73
CA THR A 108 39.97 14.05 3.50
C THR A 108 40.48 15.42 3.05
N THR A 109 41.48 15.48 2.16
CA THR A 109 42.20 16.71 1.81
C THR A 109 41.67 17.38 0.55
N GLY A 110 41.46 16.61 -0.52
CA GLY A 110 41.02 17.10 -1.84
C GLY A 110 39.58 17.59 -1.86
N ILE A 111 39.29 18.62 -2.67
CA ILE A 111 37.96 19.22 -2.79
C ILE A 111 36.89 18.23 -3.25
N ASN A 112 37.20 17.38 -4.23
CA ASN A 112 36.29 16.35 -4.74
C ASN A 112 35.89 15.35 -3.64
N ALA A 113 36.87 14.86 -2.88
CA ALA A 113 36.63 13.92 -1.80
C ALA A 113 35.80 14.54 -0.65
N LYS A 114 36.04 15.82 -0.33
CA LYS A 114 35.20 16.58 0.61
C LYS A 114 33.77 16.73 0.08
N GLN A 115 33.60 17.03 -1.20
CA GLN A 115 32.29 17.23 -1.83
C GLN A 115 31.45 15.95 -1.82
N THR A 116 32.01 14.81 -2.27
CA THR A 116 31.28 13.53 -2.24
C THR A 116 31.00 13.06 -0.81
N THR A 117 31.93 13.28 0.13
CA THR A 117 31.72 12.97 1.55
C THR A 117 30.56 13.78 2.12
N LYS A 118 30.46 15.07 1.77
CA LYS A 118 29.33 15.92 2.16
C LYS A 118 28.02 15.36 1.61
N PHE A 119 27.91 15.14 0.30
CA PHE A 119 26.69 14.60 -0.31
C PHE A 119 26.26 13.27 0.32
N ARG A 120 27.21 12.37 0.58
CA ARG A 120 26.93 11.08 1.20
C ARG A 120 26.45 11.22 2.65
N THR A 121 27.04 12.14 3.40
CA THR A 121 26.62 12.46 4.77
C THR A 121 25.22 13.04 4.78
N GLU A 122 24.93 13.99 3.88
CA GLU A 122 23.61 14.59 3.73
C GLU A 122 22.56 13.58 3.31
N ALA A 123 22.87 12.69 2.36
CA ALA A 123 21.98 11.60 1.98
C ALA A 123 21.57 10.74 3.18
N ARG A 124 22.52 10.39 4.05
CA ARG A 124 22.23 9.67 5.29
C ARG A 124 21.34 10.48 6.23
N GLN A 125 21.60 11.77 6.39
CA GLN A 125 20.77 12.64 7.24
C GLN A 125 19.36 12.83 6.69
N ILE A 126 19.20 12.92 5.37
CA ILE A 126 17.89 12.94 4.70
C ILE A 126 17.12 11.68 5.05
N ILE A 127 17.73 10.50 4.84
CA ILE A 127 17.10 9.21 5.15
C ILE A 127 16.70 9.16 6.63
N LYS A 128 17.59 9.56 7.55
CA LYS A 128 17.28 9.61 8.99
C LYS A 128 16.05 10.45 9.30
N ARG A 129 15.92 11.64 8.69
CA ARG A 129 14.74 12.49 8.88
C ARG A 129 13.48 11.86 8.32
N CYS A 130 13.53 11.37 7.07
CA CYS A 130 12.37 10.77 6.39
C CYS A 130 11.82 9.52 7.10
N VAL A 131 12.66 8.82 7.88
CA VAL A 131 12.23 7.60 8.60
C VAL A 131 12.02 7.81 10.10
N ASN A 132 12.04 9.07 10.57
CA ASN A 132 11.97 9.42 11.99
C ASN A 132 13.02 8.66 12.84
N ALA A 133 14.26 8.60 12.35
CA ALA A 133 15.37 8.01 13.09
C ALA A 133 15.84 8.95 14.20
N SER A 134 16.09 8.41 15.39
CA SER A 134 16.61 9.12 16.54
C SER A 134 18.15 9.07 16.60
N LYS A 135 18.76 9.73 17.59
CA LYS A 135 20.20 9.67 17.84
C LYS A 135 20.72 8.26 18.17
N ASP A 136 19.83 7.36 18.58
CA ASP A 136 20.14 5.97 18.94
C ASP A 136 20.02 5.02 17.74
N ASP A 137 19.73 5.57 16.56
CA ASP A 137 19.57 4.83 15.32
C ASP A 137 20.74 5.11 14.38
N VAL A 138 21.12 4.07 13.65
CA VAL A 138 22.14 4.13 12.60
C VAL A 138 21.52 3.77 11.26
N VAL A 139 22.02 4.41 10.20
CA VAL A 139 21.67 4.14 8.81
C VAL A 139 22.91 3.65 8.10
N ILE A 140 22.89 2.38 7.69
CA ILE A 140 23.98 1.69 7.02
C ILE A 140 23.58 1.45 5.58
N PHE A 141 24.40 1.95 4.66
CA PHE A 141 24.32 1.58 3.26
C PHE A 141 24.98 0.21 3.09
N THR A 142 24.22 -0.73 2.55
CA THR A 142 24.64 -2.13 2.39
C THR A 142 24.90 -2.44 0.91
N GLY A 143 24.99 -3.73 0.55
CA GLY A 143 25.02 -4.15 -0.85
C GLY A 143 23.66 -4.03 -1.52
N SER A 144 23.32 -4.94 -2.43
CA SER A 144 22.06 -4.89 -3.16
C SER A 144 20.84 -5.22 -2.30
N GLY A 145 19.92 -4.25 -2.17
CA GLY A 145 18.56 -4.41 -1.62
C GLY A 145 18.47 -4.86 -0.16
N SER A 146 17.23 -5.14 0.29
CA SER A 146 16.92 -5.61 1.64
C SER A 146 17.64 -6.92 1.98
N THR A 147 17.94 -7.76 0.99
CA THR A 147 18.73 -8.98 1.16
C THR A 147 20.08 -8.68 1.84
N SER A 148 20.81 -7.68 1.34
CA SER A 148 22.10 -7.30 1.94
C SER A 148 21.94 -6.69 3.34
N ALA A 149 20.85 -5.97 3.57
CA ALA A 149 20.51 -5.43 4.89
C ALA A 149 20.20 -6.54 5.92
N ILE A 150 19.52 -7.60 5.50
CA ILE A 150 19.22 -8.77 6.34
C ILE A 150 20.50 -9.51 6.73
N HIS A 151 21.39 -9.78 5.77
CA HIS A 151 22.69 -10.39 6.05
C HIS A 151 23.53 -9.52 6.99
N LYS A 152 23.54 -8.19 6.78
CA LYS A 152 24.23 -7.25 7.66
C LYS A 152 23.69 -7.31 9.08
N LEU A 153 22.37 -7.36 9.25
CA LEU A 153 21.75 -7.48 10.57
C LEU A 153 22.10 -8.81 11.24
N ALA A 154 22.03 -9.92 10.50
CA ALA A 154 22.39 -11.24 11.01
C ALA A 154 23.83 -11.26 11.54
N ALA A 155 24.77 -10.64 10.82
CA ALA A 155 26.15 -10.50 11.27
C ALA A 155 26.31 -9.56 12.48
N ALA A 156 25.59 -8.43 12.50
CA ALA A 156 25.60 -7.50 13.65
C ALA A 156 25.12 -8.18 14.95
N LEU A 157 24.11 -9.05 14.85
CA LEU A 157 23.59 -9.87 15.95
C LEU A 157 24.39 -11.16 16.21
N LYS A 158 25.40 -11.46 15.37
CA LYS A 158 26.17 -12.72 15.35
C LYS A 158 25.34 -13.98 15.06
N ILE A 159 24.14 -13.85 14.50
CA ILE A 159 23.26 -14.97 14.11
C ILE A 159 23.88 -15.79 12.97
N ASN A 160 24.83 -15.24 12.21
CA ASN A 160 25.62 -16.00 11.25
C ASN A 160 26.62 -16.99 11.91
N GLN A 161 26.77 -16.97 13.23
CA GLN A 161 27.57 -17.94 13.97
C GLN A 161 26.68 -19.12 14.42
N PRO A 162 27.05 -20.39 14.13
CA PRO A 162 26.18 -21.55 14.37
C PRO A 162 25.57 -21.63 15.77
N ARG A 163 26.39 -21.40 16.81
CA ARG A 163 25.92 -21.44 18.21
C ARG A 163 24.82 -20.42 18.50
N VAL A 164 24.97 -19.19 18.03
CA VAL A 164 23.96 -18.13 18.24
C VAL A 164 22.71 -18.44 17.42
N ALA A 165 22.88 -18.98 16.21
CA ALA A 165 21.79 -19.36 15.33
C ALA A 165 20.90 -20.45 15.95
N GLU A 166 21.51 -21.52 16.47
CA GLU A 166 20.81 -22.64 17.13
C GLU A 166 20.01 -22.19 18.36
N GLU A 167 20.49 -21.17 19.08
CA GLU A 167 19.80 -20.56 20.23
C GLU A 167 18.74 -19.50 19.81
N THR A 168 18.65 -19.16 18.53
CA THR A 168 17.77 -18.11 17.99
C THR A 168 16.54 -18.66 17.29
N VAL A 169 15.39 -18.08 17.60
CA VAL A 169 14.09 -18.32 16.96
C VAL A 169 13.69 -17.08 16.18
N VAL A 170 13.44 -17.25 14.88
CA VAL A 170 13.03 -16.18 13.97
C VAL A 170 11.56 -16.36 13.60
N PHE A 171 10.71 -15.40 13.99
CA PHE A 171 9.30 -15.36 13.64
C PHE A 171 9.11 -14.55 12.36
N ILE A 172 8.49 -15.16 11.35
CA ILE A 172 8.23 -14.55 10.06
C ILE A 172 6.73 -14.48 9.77
N SER A 173 6.29 -13.52 8.96
CA SER A 173 4.88 -13.40 8.58
C SER A 173 4.49 -14.46 7.52
N PRO A 174 3.18 -14.59 7.19
CA PRO A 174 2.73 -15.51 6.15
C PRO A 174 3.32 -15.20 4.77
N TYR A 175 3.55 -13.93 4.46
CA TYR A 175 3.80 -13.45 3.10
C TYR A 175 5.21 -12.91 2.90
N GLU A 176 6.20 -13.52 3.56
CA GLU A 176 7.60 -13.13 3.40
C GLU A 176 8.14 -13.41 2.00
N HIS A 177 8.97 -12.46 1.55
CA HIS A 177 9.89 -12.66 0.43
C HIS A 177 11.01 -13.64 0.82
N HIS A 178 11.54 -14.39 -0.15
CA HIS A 178 12.64 -15.35 0.06
C HIS A 178 13.85 -14.75 0.77
N SER A 179 14.18 -13.48 0.50
CA SER A 179 15.25 -12.73 1.19
C SER A 179 15.09 -12.68 2.70
N ASN A 180 13.86 -12.75 3.23
CA ASN A 180 13.56 -12.76 4.66
C ASN A 180 13.10 -14.15 5.15
N ILE A 181 13.46 -15.21 4.42
CA ILE A 181 13.22 -16.62 4.81
C ILE A 181 14.53 -17.40 4.75
N LEU A 182 15.19 -17.40 3.58
CA LEU A 182 16.30 -18.29 3.29
C LEU A 182 17.53 -18.01 4.15
N PRO A 183 17.98 -16.76 4.38
CA PRO A 183 19.16 -16.53 5.22
C PRO A 183 18.99 -17.13 6.61
N TRP A 184 17.82 -16.98 7.24
CA TRP A 184 17.54 -17.52 8.57
C TRP A 184 17.58 -19.06 8.59
N ARG A 185 17.09 -19.71 7.54
CA ARG A 185 17.14 -21.17 7.40
C ARG A 185 18.57 -21.66 7.20
N GLU A 186 19.31 -21.04 6.29
CA GLU A 186 20.69 -21.43 5.96
C GLU A 186 21.66 -21.19 7.14
N TYR A 187 21.39 -20.19 7.99
CA TYR A 187 22.15 -20.01 9.22
C TYR A 187 21.83 -21.04 10.31
N GLY A 188 20.81 -21.87 10.16
CA GLY A 188 20.44 -22.90 11.14
C GLY A 188 19.51 -22.41 12.27
N THR A 189 18.89 -21.24 12.13
CA THR A 189 17.92 -20.75 13.12
C THR A 189 16.62 -21.55 13.09
N LYS A 190 15.88 -21.56 14.20
CA LYS A 190 14.51 -22.05 14.20
C LYS A 190 13.58 -21.01 13.60
N VAL A 191 13.16 -21.21 12.35
CA VAL A 191 12.19 -20.31 11.70
C VAL A 191 10.75 -20.75 11.97
N ILE A 192 9.93 -19.82 12.47
CA ILE A 192 8.51 -20.03 12.78
C ILE A 192 7.67 -19.08 11.94
N ARG A 193 6.88 -19.67 11.04
CA ARG A 193 5.94 -18.90 10.22
C ARG A 193 4.64 -18.70 10.97
N ILE A 194 4.31 -17.44 11.23
CA ILE A 194 3.02 -17.07 11.81
C ILE A 194 1.95 -17.18 10.73
N ARG A 195 0.86 -17.88 11.04
CA ARG A 195 -0.33 -18.00 10.19
C ARG A 195 -1.01 -16.64 9.97
N ASP A 196 -1.80 -16.55 8.90
CA ASP A 196 -2.81 -15.51 8.74
C ASP A 196 -4.17 -15.97 9.27
N ILE A 197 -5.04 -15.00 9.55
CA ILE A 197 -6.46 -15.24 9.80
C ILE A 197 -7.23 -15.38 8.47
N LYS A 198 -8.51 -15.72 8.52
CA LYS A 198 -9.34 -15.95 7.31
C LYS A 198 -9.37 -14.76 6.34
N GLN A 199 -9.13 -13.56 6.86
CA GLN A 199 -9.10 -12.29 6.13
C GLN A 199 -7.73 -11.96 5.53
N GLY A 200 -6.76 -12.88 5.59
CA GLY A 200 -5.41 -12.72 5.01
C GLY A 200 -4.45 -11.87 5.83
N LEU A 201 -4.87 -11.36 7.00
CA LEU A 201 -4.05 -10.58 7.91
C LEU A 201 -3.22 -11.47 8.84
N LEU A 202 -2.08 -10.97 9.33
CA LEU A 202 -1.24 -11.65 10.31
C LEU A 202 -2.02 -12.02 11.60
N ASP A 203 -1.94 -13.27 12.04
CA ASP A 203 -2.54 -13.72 13.30
C ASP A 203 -1.67 -13.31 14.51
N LEU A 204 -1.99 -12.15 15.10
CA LEU A 204 -1.31 -11.65 16.29
C LEU A 204 -1.48 -12.56 17.52
N LYS A 205 -2.57 -13.34 17.62
CA LYS A 205 -2.76 -14.27 18.74
C LYS A 205 -1.80 -15.45 18.61
N HIS A 206 -1.65 -15.97 17.40
CA HIS A 206 -0.66 -17.01 17.13
C HIS A 206 0.76 -16.53 17.37
N LEU A 207 1.10 -15.29 16.95
CA LEU A 207 2.39 -14.68 17.29
C LEU A 207 2.60 -14.59 18.82
N GLU A 208 1.61 -14.13 19.58
CA GLU A 208 1.73 -14.05 21.04
C GLU A 208 1.97 -15.42 21.69
N THR A 209 1.25 -16.45 21.24
CA THR A 209 1.41 -17.82 21.74
C THR A 209 2.83 -18.35 21.49
N GLU A 210 3.33 -18.21 20.26
CA GLU A 210 4.67 -18.67 19.91
C GLU A 210 5.76 -17.88 20.66
N LEU A 211 5.60 -16.57 20.80
CA LEU A 211 6.52 -15.75 21.60
C LEU A 211 6.60 -16.21 23.06
N LYS A 212 5.48 -16.59 23.69
CA LYS A 212 5.46 -17.12 25.06
C LYS A 212 6.21 -18.45 25.17
N ILE A 213 5.92 -19.39 24.27
CA ILE A 213 6.55 -20.73 24.26
C ILE A 213 8.08 -20.61 24.17
N TRP A 214 8.59 -19.80 23.24
CA TRP A 214 10.03 -19.71 23.02
C TRP A 214 10.75 -18.81 24.02
N LYS A 215 10.04 -17.85 24.62
CA LYS A 215 10.55 -17.12 25.79
C LYS A 215 10.77 -18.04 26.99
N GLU A 216 9.83 -18.93 27.29
CA GLU A 216 9.95 -19.90 28.39
C GLU A 216 11.14 -20.85 28.18
N ARG A 217 11.44 -21.19 26.92
CA ARG A 217 12.62 -21.97 26.51
C ARG A 217 13.94 -21.19 26.54
N LYS A 218 13.92 -19.92 26.94
CA LYS A 218 15.08 -19.01 27.02
C LYS A 218 15.80 -18.80 25.68
N SER A 219 15.09 -18.95 24.55
CA SER A 219 15.65 -18.68 23.22
C SER A 219 15.83 -17.18 22.97
N HIS A 220 16.77 -16.83 22.09
CA HIS A 220 16.83 -15.48 21.52
C HIS A 220 15.70 -15.30 20.51
N LEU A 221 14.89 -14.25 20.68
CA LEU A 221 13.67 -14.06 19.88
C LEU A 221 13.85 -12.89 18.92
N LEU A 222 13.68 -13.15 17.62
CA LEU A 222 13.67 -12.15 16.56
C LEU A 222 12.38 -12.26 15.75
N VAL A 223 11.60 -11.19 15.68
CA VAL A 223 10.48 -11.06 14.74
C VAL A 223 10.98 -10.32 13.52
N SER A 224 11.06 -10.99 12.37
CA SER A 224 11.52 -10.39 11.10
C SER A 224 10.40 -10.49 10.07
N MET A 225 9.65 -9.42 9.84
CA MET A 225 8.40 -9.45 9.06
C MET A 225 8.34 -8.42 7.95
N SER A 226 7.72 -8.77 6.82
CA SER A 226 7.42 -7.83 5.73
C SER A 226 6.40 -6.78 6.18
N ALA A 227 6.64 -5.51 5.86
CA ALA A 227 5.69 -4.41 6.12
C ALA A 227 4.50 -4.43 5.15
N ALA A 228 4.71 -4.92 3.93
CA ALA A 228 3.67 -5.18 2.95
C ALA A 228 4.04 -6.39 2.08
N SER A 229 3.05 -7.19 1.68
CA SER A 229 3.26 -8.32 0.76
C SER A 229 3.64 -7.83 -0.63
N ASN A 230 4.68 -8.41 -1.23
CA ASN A 230 5.03 -8.17 -2.63
C ASN A 230 4.13 -8.93 -3.63
N ILE A 231 3.20 -9.75 -3.13
CA ILE A 231 2.23 -10.51 -3.94
C ILE A 231 0.88 -9.83 -3.89
N THR A 232 0.36 -9.58 -2.69
CA THR A 232 -1.02 -9.10 -2.50
C THR A 232 -1.09 -7.65 -2.09
N GLY A 233 0.04 -6.98 -1.83
CA GLY A 233 0.06 -5.62 -1.29
C GLY A 233 -0.45 -5.49 0.15
N ILE A 234 -1.00 -6.55 0.77
CA ILE A 234 -1.54 -6.52 2.13
C ILE A 234 -0.48 -6.02 3.11
N MET A 235 -0.87 -5.07 3.96
CA MET A 235 0.02 -4.44 4.92
C MET A 235 0.00 -5.12 6.29
N THR A 236 1.17 -5.17 6.93
CA THR A 236 1.33 -5.52 8.34
C THR A 236 1.12 -4.29 9.22
N ASP A 237 0.35 -4.40 10.31
CA ASP A 237 0.38 -3.39 11.38
C ASP A 237 1.69 -3.50 12.16
N THR A 238 2.72 -2.82 11.65
CA THR A 238 4.07 -2.87 12.21
C THR A 238 4.13 -2.36 13.65
N VAL A 239 3.24 -1.44 14.04
CA VAL A 239 3.19 -0.89 15.41
C VAL A 239 2.59 -1.90 16.38
N ALA A 240 1.51 -2.58 15.99
CA ALA A 240 0.90 -3.63 16.80
C ALA A 240 1.86 -4.80 17.01
N VAL A 241 2.54 -5.23 15.93
CA VAL A 241 3.56 -6.29 16.00
C VAL A 241 4.73 -5.89 16.90
N ALA A 242 5.27 -4.67 16.74
CA ALA A 242 6.36 -4.17 17.56
C ALA A 242 6.02 -4.19 19.06
N LYS A 243 4.86 -3.62 19.43
CA LYS A 243 4.40 -3.59 20.82
C LYS A 243 4.25 -4.99 21.41
N LEU A 244 3.69 -5.92 20.64
CA LEU A 244 3.48 -7.29 21.09
C LEU A 244 4.81 -8.03 21.29
N ALA A 245 5.71 -7.97 20.31
CA ALA A 245 7.01 -8.63 20.38
C ALA A 245 7.86 -8.11 21.55
N HIS A 246 7.95 -6.79 21.70
CA HIS A 246 8.70 -6.16 22.78
C HIS A 246 8.13 -6.48 24.17
N LYS A 247 6.81 -6.63 24.31
CA LYS A 247 6.19 -7.09 25.58
C LYS A 247 6.74 -8.47 26.00
N HIS A 248 7.14 -9.29 25.04
CA HIS A 248 7.75 -10.60 25.26
C HIS A 248 9.29 -10.58 25.24
N GLY A 249 9.93 -9.43 25.05
CA GLY A 249 11.38 -9.29 25.03
C GLY A 249 12.03 -9.72 23.71
N ALA A 250 11.25 -9.84 22.64
CA ALA A 250 11.75 -10.12 21.30
C ALA A 250 12.20 -8.84 20.59
N LEU A 251 13.24 -8.96 19.77
CA LEU A 251 13.65 -7.90 18.83
C LEU A 251 12.72 -7.88 17.61
N VAL A 252 12.52 -6.72 16.99
CA VAL A 252 11.67 -6.57 15.81
C VAL A 252 12.37 -5.90 14.63
N ALA A 253 12.35 -6.57 13.48
CA ALA A 253 12.86 -6.06 12.22
C ALA A 253 11.78 -6.12 11.15
N PHE A 254 11.65 -5.07 10.34
CA PHE A 254 10.65 -5.01 9.27
C PHE A 254 11.26 -4.84 7.88
N ASP A 255 10.85 -5.69 6.93
CA ASP A 255 11.19 -5.53 5.52
C ASP A 255 10.23 -4.56 4.83
N PHE A 256 10.73 -3.38 4.50
CA PHE A 256 10.03 -2.35 3.74
C PHE A 256 10.43 -2.36 2.25
N ALA A 257 10.97 -3.46 1.70
CA ALA A 257 11.26 -3.56 0.27
C ALA A 257 10.04 -3.22 -0.59
N ALA A 258 8.90 -3.89 -0.35
CA ALA A 258 7.68 -3.67 -1.13
C ALA A 258 6.91 -2.41 -0.67
N GLY A 259 6.77 -2.20 0.65
CA GLY A 259 5.96 -1.10 1.20
C GLY A 259 6.66 0.27 1.27
N GLY A 260 7.98 0.29 1.28
CA GLY A 260 8.78 1.50 1.48
C GLY A 260 8.51 2.65 0.50
N PRO A 261 8.34 2.40 -0.81
CA PRO A 261 7.99 3.45 -1.78
C PRO A 261 6.63 4.12 -1.50
N TYR A 262 5.69 3.36 -0.92
CA TYR A 262 4.26 3.72 -0.91
C TYR A 262 3.73 4.13 0.48
N THR A 263 4.48 3.82 1.54
CA THR A 263 3.97 3.93 2.92
C THR A 263 4.92 4.73 3.80
N THR A 264 4.41 5.24 4.91
CA THR A 264 5.22 5.88 5.93
C THR A 264 6.14 4.86 6.60
N ILE A 265 7.44 5.14 6.57
CA ILE A 265 8.45 4.37 7.31
C ILE A 265 8.73 5.17 8.59
N ASP A 266 8.34 4.64 9.74
CA ASP A 266 8.56 5.30 11.02
C ASP A 266 9.35 4.38 11.95
N MET A 267 10.60 4.73 12.23
CA MET A 267 11.50 3.98 13.12
C MET A 267 11.10 4.12 14.59
N ASN A 268 10.54 5.28 14.97
CA ASN A 268 10.21 5.65 16.34
C ASN A 268 8.78 6.22 16.47
N PRO A 269 7.75 5.45 16.09
CA PRO A 269 6.38 5.90 16.23
C PRO A 269 6.04 6.16 17.70
N PRO A 270 5.11 7.10 17.96
CA PRO A 270 4.72 7.42 19.33
C PRO A 270 4.12 6.22 20.06
N GLY A 271 4.46 6.11 21.34
CA GLY A 271 3.94 5.09 22.25
C GLY A 271 4.99 4.09 22.72
N ARG A 272 4.85 3.65 23.97
CA ARG A 272 5.76 2.70 24.60
C ARG A 272 5.82 1.40 23.78
N LEU A 273 7.04 0.89 23.57
CA LEU A 273 7.33 -0.35 22.81
C LEU A 273 6.94 -0.32 21.32
N ALA A 274 6.58 0.84 20.76
CA ALA A 274 6.16 0.96 19.36
C ALA A 274 7.32 1.04 18.36
N PHE A 275 8.53 1.37 18.84
CA PHE A 275 9.73 1.51 18.02
C PHE A 275 10.05 0.24 17.24
N LYS A 276 10.81 0.38 16.16
CA LYS A 276 11.34 -0.76 15.42
C LYS A 276 12.81 -0.96 15.83
N ASP A 277 13.28 -2.19 16.04
CA ASP A 277 14.71 -2.42 16.28
C ASP A 277 15.51 -2.30 14.98
N ALA A 278 14.94 -2.80 13.87
CA ALA A 278 15.52 -2.65 12.55
C ALA A 278 14.47 -2.48 11.44
N VAL A 279 14.90 -1.87 10.33
CA VAL A 279 14.17 -1.72 9.08
C VAL A 279 15.10 -2.04 7.91
N TYR A 280 14.66 -2.92 7.01
CA TYR A 280 15.34 -3.23 5.75
C TYR A 280 14.66 -2.50 4.59
N LEU A 281 15.45 -1.95 3.68
CA LEU A 281 14.94 -1.21 2.54
C LEU A 281 15.63 -1.61 1.24
N SER A 282 14.85 -1.52 0.16
CA SER A 282 15.30 -1.70 -1.21
C SER A 282 14.96 -0.45 -2.02
N PRO A 283 15.75 0.65 -1.91
CA PRO A 283 15.44 1.91 -2.57
C PRO A 283 15.38 1.82 -4.10
N HIS A 284 15.92 0.77 -4.73
CA HIS A 284 15.77 0.54 -6.17
C HIS A 284 14.31 0.34 -6.59
N LYS A 285 13.40 0.06 -5.65
CA LYS A 285 11.95 -0.04 -5.88
C LYS A 285 11.23 1.31 -5.81
N PHE A 286 11.92 2.37 -5.41
CA PHE A 286 11.38 3.73 -5.45
C PHE A 286 11.50 4.24 -6.89
N VAL A 287 10.57 5.08 -7.33
CA VAL A 287 10.73 5.81 -8.58
C VAL A 287 11.96 6.74 -8.46
N GLY A 288 12.84 6.69 -9.44
CA GLY A 288 14.18 7.30 -9.41
C GLY A 288 15.29 6.46 -8.76
N GLY A 289 14.91 5.32 -8.15
CA GLY A 289 15.77 4.49 -7.31
C GLY A 289 16.73 3.50 -7.98
N PRO A 290 16.60 3.08 -9.26
CA PRO A 290 17.58 2.18 -9.85
C PRO A 290 19.03 2.63 -9.64
N GLY A 291 19.90 1.72 -9.19
CA GLY A 291 21.29 2.04 -8.84
C GLY A 291 21.52 2.54 -7.41
N THR A 292 20.55 2.43 -6.50
CA THR A 292 20.74 2.66 -5.04
C THR A 292 21.20 1.40 -4.31
N PRO A 293 21.88 1.52 -3.15
CA PRO A 293 22.19 0.38 -2.29
C PRO A 293 20.95 -0.02 -1.49
N GLY A 294 20.96 -1.23 -0.94
CA GLY A 294 20.08 -1.60 0.17
C GLY A 294 20.42 -0.80 1.42
N ILE A 295 19.43 -0.54 2.27
CA ILE A 295 19.64 0.23 3.51
C ILE A 295 19.19 -0.62 4.71
N LEU A 296 20.04 -0.66 5.74
CA LEU A 296 19.69 -1.11 7.07
C LEU A 296 19.58 0.10 7.99
N ILE A 297 18.40 0.31 8.58
CA ILE A 297 18.22 1.26 9.67
C ILE A 297 18.05 0.45 10.94
N ALA A 298 18.89 0.64 11.94
CA ALA A 298 18.87 -0.20 13.12
C ALA A 298 19.24 0.57 14.38
N LYS A 299 18.80 0.07 15.53
CA LYS A 299 19.22 0.58 16.82
C LYS A 299 20.71 0.28 17.06
N LYS A 300 21.44 1.25 17.63
CA LYS A 300 22.87 1.09 17.95
C LYS A 300 23.16 -0.16 18.81
N TRP A 301 22.25 -0.50 19.73
CA TRP A 301 22.41 -1.66 20.62
C TRP A 301 22.31 -3.03 19.92
N MET A 302 21.90 -3.06 18.64
CA MET A 302 21.90 -4.30 17.86
C MET A 302 23.28 -4.73 17.39
N PHE A 303 24.26 -3.82 17.36
CA PHE A 303 25.61 -4.08 16.87
C PHE A 303 26.48 -4.70 17.97
N ARG A 304 26.26 -6.00 18.21
CA ARG A 304 26.97 -6.80 19.23
C ARG A 304 28.32 -7.31 18.73
N ASN A 305 28.62 -7.14 17.46
CA ASN A 305 29.87 -7.50 16.82
C ASN A 305 30.97 -6.47 17.14
N SER A 306 32.14 -6.97 17.55
CA SER A 306 33.35 -6.17 17.73
C SER A 306 34.17 -6.07 16.44
N VAL A 307 33.95 -7.00 15.51
CA VAL A 307 34.53 -7.04 14.16
C VAL A 307 33.42 -6.75 13.16
N PRO A 308 33.56 -5.78 12.24
CA PRO A 308 32.54 -5.51 11.25
C PRO A 308 32.34 -6.71 10.32
N ASP A 309 31.13 -6.84 9.79
CA ASP A 309 30.78 -7.95 8.90
C ASP A 309 31.63 -7.98 7.62
N LYS A 310 31.97 -6.80 7.07
CA LYS A 310 32.93 -6.65 5.98
C LYS A 310 34.17 -5.91 6.49
N VAL A 311 35.25 -6.64 6.71
CA VAL A 311 36.55 -6.08 7.10
C VAL A 311 37.29 -5.59 5.85
N GLY A 312 37.88 -4.40 5.93
CA GLY A 312 38.66 -3.83 4.82
C GLY A 312 39.06 -2.39 5.08
N GLY A 313 39.63 -1.73 4.07
CA GLY A 313 39.91 -0.30 4.12
C GLY A 313 38.64 0.50 4.46
N GLY A 314 38.79 1.56 5.25
CA GLY A 314 37.67 2.40 5.67
C GLY A 314 36.96 1.98 6.96
N THR A 315 37.17 0.76 7.48
CA THR A 315 36.56 0.33 8.76
C THR A 315 37.48 0.48 9.97
N VAL A 316 38.77 0.71 9.70
CA VAL A 316 39.85 0.74 10.68
C VAL A 316 40.31 2.16 10.94
N ARG A 317 40.60 2.47 12.20
CA ARG A 317 41.32 3.68 12.61
C ARG A 317 42.82 3.53 12.41
N PHE A 318 43.36 2.34 12.69
CA PHE A 318 44.79 2.06 12.57
C PHE A 318 45.03 0.55 12.41
N VAL A 319 46.05 0.18 11.62
CA VAL A 319 46.45 -1.22 11.38
C VAL A 319 47.97 -1.31 11.51
N THR A 320 48.46 -2.27 12.28
CA THR A 320 49.87 -2.66 12.40
C THR A 320 50.10 -4.01 11.70
N SER A 321 51.33 -4.51 11.73
CA SER A 321 51.66 -5.84 11.22
C SER A 321 50.91 -6.99 11.90
N ASP A 322 50.44 -6.81 13.14
CA ASP A 322 49.86 -7.85 13.99
C ASP A 322 48.52 -7.48 14.63
N ARG A 323 48.05 -6.22 14.50
CA ARG A 323 46.85 -5.70 15.18
C ARG A 323 46.10 -4.69 14.34
N GLN A 324 44.84 -4.46 14.73
CA GLN A 324 43.96 -3.47 14.13
C GLN A 324 43.02 -2.86 15.17
N VAL A 325 42.71 -1.58 14.99
CA VAL A 325 41.73 -0.84 15.79
C VAL A 325 40.62 -0.40 14.86
N TYR A 326 39.40 -0.90 15.08
CA TYR A 326 38.22 -0.52 14.29
C TYR A 326 37.67 0.85 14.70
N LEU A 327 36.98 1.51 13.76
CA LEU A 327 36.30 2.78 14.03
C LEU A 327 35.19 2.61 15.07
N ALA A 328 35.02 3.63 15.92
CA ALA A 328 33.98 3.64 16.94
C ALA A 328 32.59 3.98 16.38
N ASN A 329 32.54 4.79 15.31
CA ASN A 329 31.30 5.10 14.62
C ASN A 329 30.80 3.87 13.86
N ILE A 330 29.66 3.32 14.27
CA ILE A 330 29.05 2.12 13.68
C ILE A 330 28.77 2.29 12.18
N GLU A 331 28.31 3.48 11.76
CA GLU A 331 27.96 3.73 10.35
C GLU A 331 29.19 3.67 9.45
N GLU A 332 30.33 4.16 9.92
CA GLU A 332 31.61 4.07 9.19
C GLU A 332 32.21 2.67 9.31
N ARG A 333 32.15 2.07 10.49
CA ARG A 333 32.75 0.76 10.80
C ARG A 333 32.14 -0.36 9.96
N GLU A 334 30.83 -0.34 9.72
CA GLU A 334 30.11 -1.45 9.07
C GLU A 334 30.06 -1.35 7.53
N GLU A 335 30.60 -0.27 6.95
CA GLU A 335 30.60 0.04 5.52
C GLU A 335 32.00 -0.11 4.90
N GLY A 336 32.60 -1.29 5.05
CA GLY A 336 33.97 -1.56 4.60
C GLY A 336 34.17 -1.53 3.09
N GLY A 337 35.35 -1.04 2.67
CA GLY A 337 35.72 -0.83 1.27
C GLY A 337 35.37 0.57 0.76
N THR A 338 35.56 0.81 -0.54
CA THR A 338 35.00 2.01 -1.18
C THR A 338 33.48 1.85 -1.23
N PRO A 339 32.68 2.73 -0.59
CA PRO A 339 31.24 2.58 -0.60
C PRO A 339 30.65 2.89 -1.98
N GLY A 340 29.41 2.44 -2.23
CA GLY A 340 28.62 2.91 -3.36
C GLY A 340 28.27 4.39 -3.20
N ILE A 341 29.18 5.30 -3.55
CA ILE A 341 29.05 6.74 -3.29
C ILE A 341 27.86 7.32 -4.04
N ILE A 342 27.82 7.16 -5.37
CA ILE A 342 26.70 7.64 -6.21
C ILE A 342 25.40 6.96 -5.79
N GLU A 343 25.47 5.66 -5.50
CA GLU A 343 24.32 4.89 -5.04
C GLU A 343 23.73 5.48 -3.74
N SER A 344 24.59 5.83 -2.77
CA SER A 344 24.19 6.42 -1.48
C SER A 344 23.57 7.80 -1.67
N ILE A 345 24.15 8.62 -2.55
CA ILE A 345 23.63 9.97 -2.86
C ILE A 345 22.24 9.87 -3.49
N ARG A 346 22.09 9.00 -4.49
CA ARG A 346 20.80 8.70 -5.13
C ARG A 346 19.75 8.25 -4.11
N ALA A 347 20.14 7.41 -3.14
CA ALA A 347 19.23 6.97 -2.09
C ALA A 347 18.71 8.16 -1.26
N GLY A 348 19.55 9.12 -0.92
CA GLY A 348 19.11 10.37 -0.28
C GLY A 348 18.11 11.14 -1.13
N MET A 349 18.37 11.29 -2.43
CA MET A 349 17.50 12.02 -3.36
C MET A 349 16.11 11.39 -3.51
N VAL A 350 16.01 10.06 -3.61
CA VAL A 350 14.70 9.40 -3.74
C VAL A 350 13.87 9.45 -2.45
N PHE A 351 14.53 9.45 -1.28
CA PHE A 351 13.85 9.70 -0.02
C PHE A 351 13.37 11.14 0.09
N GLN A 352 14.17 12.10 -0.37
CA GLN A 352 13.77 13.50 -0.45
C GLN A 352 12.58 13.69 -1.40
N LEU A 353 12.57 13.02 -2.55
CA LEU A 353 11.46 13.07 -3.50
C LEU A 353 10.19 12.51 -2.88
N LYS A 354 10.25 11.33 -2.24
CA LYS A 354 9.10 10.74 -1.54
C LYS A 354 8.57 11.67 -0.45
N GLU A 355 9.45 12.28 0.33
CA GLU A 355 9.05 13.24 1.37
C GLU A 355 8.38 14.48 0.78
N THR A 356 8.88 14.97 -0.36
CA THR A 356 8.33 16.14 -1.08
C THR A 356 6.94 15.85 -1.63
N VAL A 357 6.69 14.64 -2.14
CA VAL A 357 5.34 14.20 -2.54
C VAL A 357 4.41 14.13 -1.32
N GLY A 358 4.95 13.74 -0.16
CA GLY A 358 4.20 13.54 1.06
C GLY A 358 3.69 12.09 1.18
N PRO A 359 4.23 11.28 2.12
CA PRO A 359 3.81 9.88 2.30
C PRO A 359 2.30 9.71 2.51
N HIS A 360 1.63 10.68 3.11
CA HIS A 360 0.18 10.66 3.34
C HIS A 360 -0.65 10.88 2.07
N ILE A 361 -0.12 11.62 1.09
CA ILE A 361 -0.73 11.79 -0.25
C ILE A 361 -0.60 10.47 -1.00
N ILE A 362 0.59 9.86 -0.96
CA ILE A 362 0.84 8.54 -1.56
C ILE A 362 -0.10 7.49 -0.96
N GLU A 363 -0.18 7.39 0.38
CA GLU A 363 -1.05 6.42 1.04
C GLU A 363 -2.53 6.59 0.65
N ARG A 364 -3.03 7.83 0.53
CA ARG A 364 -4.41 8.08 0.10
C ARG A 364 -4.65 7.65 -1.36
N ARG A 365 -3.72 8.00 -2.25
CA ARG A 365 -3.79 7.61 -3.65
C ARG A 365 -3.76 6.09 -3.82
N GLU A 366 -2.91 5.41 -3.05
CA GLU A 366 -2.86 3.95 -3.03
C GLU A 366 -4.19 3.33 -2.57
N ASP A 367 -4.82 3.87 -1.51
CA ASP A 367 -6.13 3.42 -1.05
C ASP A 367 -7.21 3.61 -2.13
N ASP A 368 -7.21 4.76 -2.83
CA ASP A 368 -8.13 5.06 -3.94
C ASP A 368 -7.95 4.09 -5.12
N LEU A 369 -6.71 3.89 -5.57
CA LEU A 369 -6.36 2.97 -6.66
C LEU A 369 -6.73 1.52 -6.30
N CYS A 370 -6.50 1.11 -5.04
CA CYS A 370 -6.94 -0.19 -4.54
C CYS A 370 -8.45 -0.37 -4.65
N ARG A 371 -9.22 0.62 -4.19
CA ARG A 371 -10.69 0.57 -4.25
C ARG A 371 -11.18 0.46 -5.69
N ILE A 372 -10.65 1.29 -6.61
CA ILE A 372 -11.07 1.31 -8.02
C ILE A 372 -10.75 -0.02 -8.70
N ALA A 373 -9.50 -0.49 -8.57
CA ALA A 373 -9.06 -1.72 -9.21
C ALA A 373 -9.80 -2.96 -8.66
N ILE A 374 -9.94 -3.08 -7.33
CA ILE A 374 -10.68 -4.21 -6.73
C ILE A 374 -12.14 -4.19 -7.17
N THR A 375 -12.81 -3.03 -7.12
CA THR A 375 -14.22 -2.92 -7.53
C THR A 375 -14.40 -3.37 -8.97
N SER A 376 -13.47 -3.00 -9.87
CA SER A 376 -13.50 -3.41 -11.26
C SER A 376 -13.24 -4.92 -11.42
N PHE A 377 -12.18 -5.45 -10.80
CA PHE A 377 -11.80 -6.85 -10.94
C PHE A 377 -12.82 -7.82 -10.32
N GLU A 378 -13.53 -7.42 -9.26
CA GLU A 378 -14.60 -8.24 -8.65
C GLU A 378 -15.84 -8.38 -9.54
N GLN A 379 -16.04 -7.47 -10.50
CA GLN A 379 -17.13 -7.57 -11.48
C GLN A 379 -16.81 -8.56 -12.60
N SER A 380 -15.53 -8.92 -12.80
CA SER A 380 -15.13 -9.87 -13.83
C SER A 380 -15.18 -11.32 -13.31
N PRO A 381 -16.02 -12.20 -13.89
CA PRO A 381 -16.08 -13.62 -13.51
C PRO A 381 -14.81 -14.42 -13.90
N ASN A 382 -13.99 -13.85 -14.79
CA ASN A 382 -12.75 -14.45 -15.28
C ASN A 382 -11.54 -14.11 -14.41
N ILE A 383 -11.62 -13.08 -13.57
CA ILE A 383 -10.52 -12.67 -12.70
C ILE A 383 -10.67 -13.36 -11.35
N ILE A 384 -9.60 -14.02 -10.92
CA ILE A 384 -9.45 -14.45 -9.53
C ILE A 384 -8.33 -13.63 -8.94
N LEU A 385 -8.71 -12.55 -8.25
CA LEU A 385 -7.77 -11.72 -7.50
C LEU A 385 -7.25 -12.52 -6.30
N VAL A 386 -5.93 -12.51 -6.12
CA VAL A 386 -5.25 -13.28 -5.09
C VAL A 386 -5.10 -12.42 -3.82
N GLY A 387 -5.44 -13.00 -2.67
CA GLY A 387 -5.37 -12.34 -1.37
C GLY A 387 -6.69 -11.72 -0.94
N SER A 388 -6.62 -10.82 0.04
CA SER A 388 -7.78 -10.22 0.68
C SER A 388 -8.20 -8.96 -0.08
N HIS A 389 -9.50 -8.84 -0.31
CA HIS A 389 -10.09 -7.71 -1.03
C HIS A 389 -10.48 -6.57 -0.07
N THR A 390 -10.46 -6.83 1.24
CA THR A 390 -10.91 -5.88 2.28
C THR A 390 -9.79 -5.46 3.24
N ALA A 391 -8.65 -6.17 3.21
CA ALA A 391 -7.49 -5.77 3.98
C ALA A 391 -6.85 -4.50 3.41
N ARG A 392 -6.35 -3.62 4.30
CA ARG A 392 -5.51 -2.50 3.89
C ARG A 392 -4.31 -3.01 3.10
N ARG A 393 -4.08 -2.44 1.93
CA ARG A 393 -3.05 -2.85 0.99
C ARG A 393 -2.52 -1.67 0.18
N ILE A 394 -1.35 -1.85 -0.40
CA ILE A 394 -0.84 -1.04 -1.51
C ILE A 394 -1.32 -1.64 -2.84
N ALA A 395 -1.33 -0.84 -3.91
CA ALA A 395 -1.91 -1.12 -5.21
C ALA A 395 -1.08 -2.13 -6.05
N ILE A 396 -0.79 -3.27 -5.44
CA ILE A 396 -0.14 -4.44 -6.03
C ILE A 396 -1.21 -5.53 -6.16
N PHE A 397 -1.49 -5.99 -7.38
CA PHE A 397 -2.53 -6.97 -7.67
C PHE A 397 -1.93 -8.18 -8.37
N SER A 398 -1.97 -9.33 -7.70
CA SER A 398 -1.75 -10.63 -8.31
C SER A 398 -3.09 -11.27 -8.64
N PHE A 399 -3.24 -11.80 -9.85
CA PHE A 399 -4.48 -12.41 -10.29
C PHE A 399 -4.24 -13.65 -11.16
N LEU A 400 -5.25 -14.51 -11.21
CA LEU A 400 -5.34 -15.65 -12.12
C LEU A 400 -6.47 -15.39 -13.11
N THR A 401 -6.30 -15.92 -14.32
CA THR A 401 -7.34 -15.83 -15.37
C THR A 401 -8.03 -17.18 -15.50
N LYS A 402 -9.33 -17.21 -15.25
CA LYS A 402 -10.17 -18.41 -15.37
C LYS A 402 -10.81 -18.47 -16.75
N HIS A 403 -10.69 -19.62 -17.39
CA HIS A 403 -11.47 -19.94 -18.57
C HIS A 403 -12.77 -20.66 -18.16
N GLU A 404 -13.92 -20.05 -18.47
CA GLU A 404 -15.22 -20.49 -17.93
C GLU A 404 -15.64 -21.89 -18.41
N LYS A 405 -15.38 -22.19 -19.68
CA LYS A 405 -15.86 -23.41 -20.33
C LYS A 405 -15.03 -24.63 -19.95
N SER A 406 -13.70 -24.52 -20.00
CA SER A 406 -12.79 -25.66 -19.77
C SER A 406 -12.59 -26.02 -18.29
N GLY A 407 -12.87 -25.09 -17.37
CA GLY A 407 -12.53 -25.26 -15.95
C GLY A 407 -11.05 -25.13 -15.63
N LYS A 408 -10.21 -24.80 -16.63
CA LYS A 408 -8.79 -24.51 -16.50
C LYS A 408 -8.51 -23.02 -16.32
N LEU A 409 -7.27 -22.68 -15.99
CA LEU A 409 -6.78 -21.30 -16.01
C LEU A 409 -6.14 -20.97 -17.36
N VAL A 410 -5.87 -19.70 -17.60
CA VAL A 410 -4.96 -19.26 -18.67
C VAL A 410 -3.58 -19.04 -18.05
N HIS A 411 -2.53 -19.48 -18.74
CA HIS A 411 -1.17 -19.47 -18.20
C HIS A 411 -0.70 -18.04 -17.89
N HIS A 412 -0.12 -17.80 -16.71
CA HIS A 412 0.25 -16.44 -16.27
C HIS A 412 1.29 -15.76 -17.17
N ASN A 413 2.26 -16.52 -17.70
CA ASN A 413 3.25 -15.96 -18.63
C ASN A 413 2.61 -15.56 -19.96
N PHE A 414 1.61 -16.32 -20.44
CA PHE A 414 0.86 -15.94 -21.63
C PHE A 414 0.12 -14.63 -21.41
N ILE A 415 -0.58 -14.48 -20.27
CA ILE A 415 -1.29 -13.24 -19.93
C ILE A 415 -0.33 -12.04 -19.86
N ALA A 416 0.85 -12.20 -19.25
CA ALA A 416 1.84 -11.13 -19.20
C ALA A 416 2.43 -10.78 -20.58
N THR A 417 2.75 -11.79 -21.40
CA THR A 417 3.17 -11.59 -22.80
C THR A 417 2.09 -10.85 -23.59
N LEU A 418 0.82 -11.26 -23.44
CA LEU A 418 -0.29 -10.68 -24.18
C LEU A 418 -0.58 -9.23 -23.76
N LEU A 419 -0.47 -8.90 -22.47
CA LEU A 419 -0.54 -7.52 -21.98
C LEU A 419 0.54 -6.64 -22.61
N SER A 420 1.76 -7.15 -22.77
CA SER A 420 2.83 -6.45 -23.46
C SER A 420 2.54 -6.29 -24.96
N ASP A 421 2.22 -7.38 -25.65
CA ASP A 421 2.06 -7.40 -27.11
C ASP A 421 0.88 -6.56 -27.60
N LEU A 422 -0.25 -6.56 -26.87
CA LEU A 422 -1.46 -5.85 -27.26
C LEU A 422 -1.58 -4.45 -26.69
N TYR A 423 -1.05 -4.21 -25.49
CA TYR A 423 -1.30 -2.97 -24.74
C TYR A 423 -0.02 -2.22 -24.36
N GLY A 424 1.16 -2.79 -24.60
CA GLY A 424 2.43 -2.24 -24.12
C GLY A 424 2.61 -2.33 -22.60
N ILE A 425 1.69 -3.00 -21.89
CA ILE A 425 1.69 -3.09 -20.43
C ILE A 425 2.72 -4.12 -19.96
N GLN A 426 3.74 -3.64 -19.25
CA GLN A 426 4.82 -4.47 -18.70
C GLN A 426 4.42 -5.01 -17.33
N ALA A 427 3.79 -6.18 -17.32
CA ALA A 427 3.43 -6.93 -16.13
C ALA A 427 4.52 -7.96 -15.74
N ARG A 428 4.42 -8.55 -14.54
CA ARG A 428 5.24 -9.69 -14.13
C ARG A 428 4.41 -10.96 -14.02
N ALA A 429 5.01 -12.13 -14.23
CA ALA A 429 4.36 -13.41 -14.03
C ALA A 429 5.26 -14.40 -13.26
N GLY A 430 4.65 -15.40 -12.61
CA GLY A 430 5.31 -16.46 -11.83
C GLY A 430 5.07 -16.37 -10.32
N CYS A 431 5.85 -17.09 -9.51
CA CYS A 431 5.67 -17.14 -8.03
C CYS A 431 6.33 -15.95 -7.27
N ALA A 432 6.87 -14.97 -7.99
CA ALA A 432 7.39 -13.67 -7.50
C ALA A 432 8.18 -13.73 -6.17
N CYS A 433 9.09 -14.71 -6.03
CA CYS A 433 10.00 -14.87 -4.89
C CYS A 433 9.29 -14.97 -3.51
N ALA A 434 8.05 -15.46 -3.48
CA ALA A 434 7.28 -15.73 -2.26
C ALA A 434 6.63 -17.13 -2.32
N GLY A 435 7.41 -18.13 -2.74
CA GLY A 435 6.97 -19.51 -2.99
C GLY A 435 6.01 -20.10 -1.94
N PRO A 436 6.37 -20.10 -0.64
CA PRO A 436 5.49 -20.65 0.41
C PRO A 436 4.13 -19.94 0.51
N TYR A 437 4.09 -18.62 0.27
CA TYR A 437 2.83 -17.88 0.27
C TYR A 437 2.02 -18.13 -1.01
N GLY A 438 2.70 -18.18 -2.17
CA GLY A 438 2.07 -18.55 -3.44
C GLY A 438 1.45 -19.94 -3.42
N GLU A 439 2.13 -20.94 -2.83
CA GLU A 439 1.60 -22.29 -2.62
C GLU A 439 0.29 -22.27 -1.83
N GLU A 440 0.26 -21.51 -0.73
CA GLU A 440 -0.91 -21.42 0.13
C GLU A 440 -2.07 -20.66 -0.52
N LEU A 441 -1.78 -19.59 -1.26
CA LEU A 441 -2.76 -18.81 -2.01
C LEU A 441 -3.40 -19.65 -3.13
N LEU A 442 -2.59 -20.44 -3.83
CA LEU A 442 -3.07 -21.38 -4.84
C LEU A 442 -3.75 -22.62 -4.21
N GLY A 443 -3.56 -22.83 -2.91
CA GLY A 443 -4.04 -23.99 -2.15
C GLY A 443 -3.60 -25.32 -2.76
N ILE A 444 -2.30 -25.39 -3.07
CA ILE A 444 -1.64 -26.60 -3.55
C ILE A 444 -1.46 -27.54 -2.35
N SER A 445 -1.97 -28.77 -2.45
CA SER A 445 -1.75 -29.78 -1.41
C SER A 445 -0.30 -30.27 -1.42
N SER A 446 0.18 -30.82 -0.31
CA SER A 446 1.53 -31.40 -0.26
C SER A 446 1.74 -32.54 -1.27
N SER A 447 0.68 -33.26 -1.67
CA SER A 447 0.74 -34.26 -2.73
C SER A 447 0.90 -33.62 -4.11
N ALA A 448 0.10 -32.61 -4.44
CA ALA A 448 0.21 -31.89 -5.71
C ALA A 448 1.53 -31.11 -5.81
N LEU A 449 2.04 -30.55 -4.71
CA LEU A 449 3.32 -29.85 -4.68
C LEU A 449 4.48 -30.79 -5.05
N LYS A 450 4.53 -32.00 -4.50
CA LYS A 450 5.55 -33.00 -4.87
C LYS A 450 5.54 -33.30 -6.36
N GLU A 451 4.36 -33.35 -6.95
CA GLU A 451 4.18 -33.58 -8.38
C GLU A 451 4.67 -32.38 -9.21
N PHE A 452 4.34 -31.15 -8.80
CA PHE A 452 4.87 -29.95 -9.45
C PHE A 452 6.40 -29.85 -9.35
N ILE A 453 6.98 -30.19 -8.19
CA ILE A 453 8.43 -30.27 -8.00
C ILE A 453 9.03 -31.34 -8.91
N SER A 454 8.33 -32.45 -9.15
CA SER A 454 8.82 -33.51 -10.05
C SER A 454 9.01 -33.05 -11.50
N PHE A 455 8.32 -31.99 -11.92
CA PHE A 455 8.54 -31.35 -13.23
C PHE A 455 9.76 -30.42 -13.26
N LEU A 456 10.35 -30.10 -12.10
CA LEU A 456 11.44 -29.13 -11.92
C LEU A 456 12.66 -29.77 -11.22
N PRO A 457 13.28 -30.81 -11.81
CA PRO A 457 14.42 -31.49 -11.19
C PRO A 457 15.62 -30.55 -10.98
N GLU A 458 16.21 -30.60 -9.78
CA GLU A 458 17.35 -29.77 -9.36
C GLU A 458 18.62 -30.00 -10.20
N LYS A 459 18.75 -31.18 -10.80
CA LYS A 459 19.87 -31.57 -11.67
C LYS A 459 19.32 -32.22 -12.94
N ARG A 460 19.90 -31.89 -14.10
CA ARG A 460 19.71 -32.69 -15.32
C ARG A 460 20.08 -34.15 -15.00
N GLY A 461 19.12 -35.08 -15.13
CA GLY A 461 19.37 -36.52 -15.06
C GLY A 461 19.22 -37.24 -13.71
N THR A 462 18.64 -36.66 -12.65
CA THR A 462 18.46 -37.37 -11.36
C THR A 462 17.11 -38.08 -11.18
N CYS A 463 16.27 -38.16 -12.22
CA CYS A 463 15.14 -39.09 -12.26
C CYS A 463 15.65 -40.44 -12.78
N VAL A 464 15.58 -41.49 -11.94
CA VAL A 464 16.05 -42.85 -12.24
C VAL A 464 15.31 -43.51 -13.43
N SER A 465 14.25 -42.88 -13.95
CA SER A 465 13.49 -43.36 -15.11
C SER A 465 13.39 -42.38 -16.29
N CYS A 466 13.85 -41.13 -16.17
CA CYS A 466 13.56 -40.08 -17.13
C CYS A 466 14.65 -39.00 -17.16
N HIS A 467 15.47 -38.99 -18.20
CA HIS A 467 16.51 -37.97 -18.42
C HIS A 467 15.92 -36.61 -18.85
N SER A 468 14.84 -36.12 -18.21
CA SER A 468 14.11 -34.93 -18.66
C SER A 468 14.67 -33.64 -18.07
N GLU A 469 14.86 -32.64 -18.93
CA GLU A 469 15.08 -31.24 -18.53
C GLU A 469 13.86 -30.70 -17.75
N ALA A 470 14.06 -29.63 -16.96
CA ALA A 470 12.95 -29.01 -16.23
C ALA A 470 11.86 -28.51 -17.18
N ILE A 471 10.60 -28.76 -16.83
CA ILE A 471 9.43 -28.33 -17.60
C ILE A 471 8.84 -27.12 -16.88
N GLU A 472 9.51 -25.96 -16.99
CA GLU A 472 9.17 -24.72 -16.29
C GLU A 472 7.73 -24.25 -16.54
N VAL A 473 7.13 -24.53 -17.71
CA VAL A 473 5.73 -24.17 -17.99
C VAL A 473 4.72 -24.86 -17.07
N MET A 474 5.10 -25.95 -16.40
CA MET A 474 4.23 -26.63 -15.44
C MET A 474 4.15 -25.92 -14.09
N LYS A 475 5.07 -24.99 -13.81
CA LYS A 475 5.15 -24.27 -12.55
C LYS A 475 3.92 -23.36 -12.35
N PRO A 476 3.09 -23.59 -11.32
CA PRO A 476 1.95 -22.73 -11.05
C PRO A 476 2.38 -21.33 -10.62
N GLY A 477 1.59 -20.33 -10.97
CA GLY A 477 1.86 -18.93 -10.63
C GLY A 477 0.70 -18.02 -10.98
N PHE A 478 0.92 -16.72 -10.88
CA PHE A 478 -0.06 -15.67 -11.15
C PHE A 478 0.58 -14.56 -11.98
N THR A 479 -0.25 -13.76 -12.63
CA THR A 479 0.17 -12.48 -13.22
C THR A 479 0.07 -11.41 -12.16
N ARG A 480 1.03 -10.50 -12.09
CA ARG A 480 1.09 -9.40 -11.13
C ARG A 480 1.31 -8.08 -11.85
N ILE A 481 0.53 -7.09 -11.45
CA ILE A 481 0.71 -5.69 -11.81
C ILE A 481 0.75 -4.84 -10.54
N ASN A 482 1.26 -3.63 -10.64
CA ASN A 482 0.96 -2.56 -9.70
C ASN A 482 0.51 -1.30 -10.43
N LEU A 483 -0.32 -0.50 -9.76
CA LEU A 483 -0.72 0.83 -10.22
C LEU A 483 0.13 1.87 -9.49
N PRO A 484 1.08 2.55 -10.15
CA PRO A 484 1.91 3.57 -9.52
C PRO A 484 1.07 4.77 -9.05
N PHE A 485 1.30 5.23 -7.81
CA PHE A 485 0.58 6.40 -7.25
C PHE A 485 0.70 7.69 -8.09
N PHE A 486 1.75 7.82 -8.90
CA PHE A 486 2.01 9.02 -9.69
C PHE A 486 1.45 8.94 -11.11
N TYR A 487 0.85 7.81 -11.52
CA TYR A 487 0.11 7.75 -12.78
C TYR A 487 -1.22 8.51 -12.66
N ASP A 488 -1.53 9.23 -13.72
CA ASP A 488 -2.85 9.85 -13.93
C ASP A 488 -3.98 8.80 -14.03
N ASP A 489 -5.20 9.27 -13.86
CA ASP A 489 -6.41 8.44 -13.89
C ASP A 489 -6.63 7.79 -15.26
N GLU A 490 -6.24 8.45 -16.36
CA GLU A 490 -6.35 7.90 -17.71
C GLU A 490 -5.51 6.63 -17.86
N THR A 491 -4.24 6.70 -17.46
CA THR A 491 -3.29 5.57 -17.49
C THR A 491 -3.75 4.46 -16.57
N CYS A 492 -4.21 4.77 -15.35
CA CYS A 492 -4.73 3.77 -14.42
C CYS A 492 -5.98 3.07 -14.97
N ASN A 493 -6.91 3.80 -15.57
CA ASN A 493 -8.11 3.23 -16.19
C ASN A 493 -7.77 2.37 -17.42
N PHE A 494 -6.81 2.80 -18.24
CA PHE A 494 -6.30 2.00 -19.36
C PHE A 494 -5.77 0.64 -18.88
N ILE A 495 -4.95 0.63 -17.82
CA ILE A 495 -4.41 -0.61 -17.25
C ILE A 495 -5.52 -1.53 -16.74
N ILE A 496 -6.48 -0.99 -15.99
CA ILE A 496 -7.60 -1.77 -15.42
C ILE A 496 -8.46 -2.36 -16.55
N ASN A 497 -8.80 -1.57 -17.57
CA ASN A 497 -9.56 -2.02 -18.73
C ASN A 497 -8.82 -3.11 -19.50
N ALA A 498 -7.52 -2.92 -19.78
CA ALA A 498 -6.71 -3.93 -20.45
C ALA A 498 -6.67 -5.26 -19.69
N VAL A 499 -6.57 -5.24 -18.36
CA VAL A 499 -6.63 -6.45 -17.53
C VAL A 499 -7.99 -7.15 -17.64
N ASN A 500 -9.10 -6.40 -17.52
CA ASN A 500 -10.43 -6.97 -17.70
C ASN A 500 -10.58 -7.60 -19.09
N THR A 501 -10.23 -6.87 -20.14
CA THR A 501 -10.37 -7.36 -21.52
C THR A 501 -9.48 -8.57 -21.80
N VAL A 502 -8.21 -8.56 -21.36
CA VAL A 502 -7.29 -9.70 -21.52
C VAL A 502 -7.77 -10.93 -20.76
N THR A 503 -8.27 -10.76 -19.54
CA THR A 503 -8.72 -11.90 -18.73
C THR A 503 -10.02 -12.51 -19.28
N THR A 504 -10.88 -11.72 -19.89
CA THR A 504 -12.12 -12.20 -20.52
C THR A 504 -11.90 -12.80 -21.91
N TYR A 505 -11.13 -12.12 -22.77
CA TYR A 505 -11.03 -12.47 -24.19
C TYR A 505 -9.64 -12.97 -24.63
N GLY A 506 -8.60 -12.76 -23.82
CA GLY A 506 -7.21 -13.05 -24.20
C GLY A 506 -6.94 -14.51 -24.58
N TRP A 507 -7.66 -15.45 -24.00
CA TRP A 507 -7.55 -16.87 -24.34
C TRP A 507 -7.85 -17.17 -25.82
N ARG A 508 -8.67 -16.35 -26.48
CA ARG A 508 -9.01 -16.50 -27.90
C ARG A 508 -7.80 -16.36 -28.82
N LEU A 509 -6.76 -15.66 -28.35
CA LEU A 509 -5.51 -15.49 -29.10
C LEU A 509 -4.48 -16.57 -28.79
N LEU A 510 -4.74 -17.52 -27.87
CA LEU A 510 -3.83 -18.64 -27.61
C LEU A 510 -3.40 -19.40 -28.88
N PRO A 511 -4.27 -19.64 -29.89
CA PRO A 511 -3.86 -20.27 -31.14
C PRO A 511 -2.84 -19.47 -31.94
N GLN A 512 -2.61 -18.18 -31.67
CA GLN A 512 -1.59 -17.38 -32.34
C GLN A 512 -0.23 -17.44 -31.63
N TYR A 513 -0.15 -18.14 -30.50
CA TYR A 513 1.05 -18.24 -29.68
C TYR A 513 1.58 -19.67 -29.59
N THR A 514 2.87 -19.75 -29.26
CA THR A 514 3.54 -20.98 -28.86
C THR A 514 4.30 -20.72 -27.57
N PHE A 515 4.54 -21.77 -26.79
CA PHE A 515 5.38 -21.70 -25.61
C PHE A 515 6.56 -22.66 -25.70
N ASP A 516 7.63 -22.32 -25.00
CA ASP A 516 8.77 -23.21 -24.76
C ASP A 516 8.59 -23.85 -23.39
N CYS A 517 8.50 -25.18 -23.35
CA CYS A 517 8.15 -25.90 -22.12
C CYS A 517 9.25 -25.85 -21.04
N HIS A 518 10.50 -25.62 -21.44
CA HIS A 518 11.67 -25.64 -20.56
C HIS A 518 12.00 -24.28 -19.95
N SER A 519 11.67 -23.19 -20.63
CA SER A 519 11.79 -21.83 -20.13
C SER A 519 10.47 -21.27 -19.59
N GLY A 520 9.33 -21.86 -19.99
CA GLY A 520 8.00 -21.34 -19.73
C GLY A 520 7.68 -20.05 -20.50
N SER A 521 8.52 -19.64 -21.45
CA SER A 521 8.33 -18.43 -22.25
C SER A 521 7.25 -18.62 -23.31
N TRP A 522 6.48 -17.56 -23.58
CA TRP A 522 5.43 -17.53 -24.59
C TRP A 522 5.77 -16.50 -25.66
N ARG A 523 5.46 -16.80 -26.92
CA ARG A 523 5.70 -15.90 -28.05
C ARG A 523 4.64 -16.05 -29.14
N HIS A 524 4.37 -14.95 -29.84
CA HIS A 524 3.54 -14.97 -31.03
C HIS A 524 4.23 -15.80 -32.14
N LYS A 525 3.47 -16.55 -32.92
CA LYS A 525 4.01 -17.48 -33.93
C LYS A 525 4.71 -16.77 -35.09
N ASP A 526 4.11 -15.67 -35.55
CA ASP A 526 4.60 -14.91 -36.71
C ASP A 526 5.61 -13.81 -36.36
N PHE A 527 5.92 -13.66 -35.06
CA PHE A 527 6.92 -12.69 -34.59
C PHE A 527 8.21 -13.42 -34.27
N TYR A 528 9.17 -13.34 -35.19
CA TYR A 528 10.40 -14.13 -35.14
C TYR A 528 11.24 -13.80 -33.90
N LYS A 529 11.85 -14.85 -33.32
CA LYS A 529 12.84 -14.72 -32.23
C LYS A 529 13.95 -13.74 -32.59
N ASP A 530 14.40 -13.80 -33.83
CA ASP A 530 15.38 -12.89 -34.40
C ASP A 530 14.92 -11.43 -34.36
N ASP A 531 13.64 -11.11 -34.58
CA ASP A 531 13.19 -9.72 -34.64
C ASP A 531 13.05 -9.11 -33.24
N ALA A 532 12.68 -9.91 -32.23
CA ALA A 532 12.73 -9.48 -30.83
C ALA A 532 14.16 -9.35 -30.32
N GLU A 533 15.05 -10.33 -30.59
CA GLU A 533 16.43 -10.35 -30.12
C GLU A 533 17.34 -9.34 -30.86
N LYS A 534 17.11 -9.08 -32.16
CA LYS A 534 17.83 -8.03 -32.93
C LYS A 534 17.59 -6.63 -32.38
N ASN A 535 16.48 -6.41 -31.67
CA ASN A 535 16.16 -5.12 -31.05
C ASN A 535 16.77 -4.96 -29.66
N LEU A 536 17.34 -6.02 -29.06
CA LEU A 536 18.07 -5.92 -27.80
C LEU A 536 19.44 -5.27 -28.03
N GLN A 537 19.74 -4.23 -27.26
CA GLN A 537 21.07 -3.62 -27.30
C GLN A 537 22.07 -4.50 -26.56
N SER A 538 23.29 -4.58 -27.09
CA SER A 538 24.40 -5.31 -26.47
C SER A 538 25.45 -4.33 -25.96
N LEU A 539 26.14 -4.68 -24.87
CA LEU A 539 27.33 -3.93 -24.42
C LEU A 539 28.44 -3.93 -25.48
N ASN A 540 28.45 -4.92 -26.39
CA ASN A 540 29.37 -4.96 -27.53
C ASN A 540 29.03 -3.93 -28.63
N ASN A 541 27.90 -3.21 -28.52
CA ASN A 541 27.53 -2.15 -29.48
C ASN A 541 28.28 -0.83 -29.22
N ILE A 542 28.99 -0.72 -28.09
CA ILE A 542 29.88 0.40 -27.77
C ILE A 542 31.32 -0.11 -27.86
N ASP A 543 32.07 0.35 -28.86
CA ASP A 543 33.49 0.07 -29.02
C ASP A 543 34.29 1.38 -29.10
N TYR A 544 35.50 1.36 -28.55
CA TYR A 544 36.40 2.51 -28.51
C TYR A 544 37.62 2.20 -29.38
N ASN A 545 37.85 3.01 -30.40
CA ASN A 545 39.08 2.88 -31.16
C ASN A 545 40.26 3.57 -30.44
N LEU A 546 41.49 3.31 -30.90
CA LEU A 546 42.71 3.91 -30.32
C LEU A 546 42.76 5.45 -30.40
N MET A 547 41.92 6.08 -31.24
CA MET A 547 41.76 7.54 -31.31
C MET A 547 40.73 8.06 -30.29
N GLY A 548 40.16 7.19 -29.45
CA GLY A 548 39.11 7.53 -28.49
C GLY A 548 37.77 7.86 -29.15
N GLN A 549 37.60 7.54 -30.43
CA GLN A 549 36.31 7.70 -31.11
C GLN A 549 35.43 6.50 -30.77
N GLU A 550 34.24 6.81 -30.28
CA GLU A 550 33.19 5.83 -30.07
C GLU A 550 32.70 5.34 -31.44
N GLN A 551 33.01 4.10 -31.78
CA GLN A 551 32.35 3.41 -32.88
C GLN A 551 31.10 2.76 -32.32
N ALA A 552 30.08 3.56 -32.06
CA ALA A 552 28.75 3.07 -31.74
C ALA A 552 28.23 2.27 -32.94
N GLN A 553 28.41 0.94 -32.94
CA GLN A 553 27.83 0.08 -33.96
C GLN A 553 26.31 0.05 -33.76
N LYS A 554 25.61 0.93 -34.49
CA LYS A 554 24.14 1.08 -34.47
C LYS A 554 23.58 1.10 -33.04
N ILE A 555 23.82 2.17 -32.28
CA ILE A 555 22.82 2.54 -31.26
C ILE A 555 21.54 2.79 -32.04
N MET A 556 20.55 1.89 -31.94
CA MET A 556 19.23 2.13 -32.49
C MET A 556 18.71 3.40 -31.82
N LYS A 557 18.80 4.54 -32.53
CA LYS A 557 17.95 5.67 -32.21
C LYS A 557 16.54 5.15 -32.38
N GLN A 558 15.83 4.98 -31.28
CA GLN A 558 14.41 4.68 -31.32
C GLN A 558 13.78 5.68 -32.29
N PRO A 559 13.09 5.23 -33.35
CA PRO A 559 12.40 6.16 -34.22
C PRO A 559 11.50 7.02 -33.33
N LYS A 560 11.39 8.31 -33.64
CA LYS A 560 10.37 9.19 -33.05
C LYS A 560 8.99 8.77 -33.60
N THR A 561 8.58 7.53 -33.35
CA THR A 561 7.22 7.08 -33.58
C THR A 561 6.34 7.84 -32.60
N LYS A 562 5.22 8.37 -33.09
CA LYS A 562 4.21 8.95 -32.21
C LYS A 562 3.72 7.86 -31.28
N THR A 563 3.53 8.21 -30.01
CA THR A 563 2.83 7.37 -29.03
C THR A 563 1.47 6.98 -29.61
N VAL A 564 1.09 5.72 -29.40
CA VAL A 564 -0.24 5.24 -29.78
C VAL A 564 -1.20 5.56 -28.63
N PRO A 565 -2.30 6.30 -28.86
CA PRO A 565 -3.27 6.63 -27.83
C PRO A 565 -3.87 5.37 -27.17
N TYR A 566 -4.19 5.48 -25.88
CA TYR A 566 -4.78 4.36 -25.13
C TYR A 566 -6.13 3.91 -25.70
N GLU A 567 -7.00 4.84 -26.09
CA GLU A 567 -8.29 4.52 -26.69
C GLU A 567 -8.15 3.78 -28.03
N GLU A 568 -7.18 4.17 -28.87
CA GLU A 568 -6.87 3.47 -30.12
C GLU A 568 -6.36 2.05 -29.84
N THR A 569 -5.49 1.90 -28.84
CA THR A 569 -4.96 0.61 -28.41
C THR A 569 -6.06 -0.34 -27.95
N LEU A 570 -7.02 0.15 -27.15
CA LEU A 570 -8.18 -0.62 -26.70
C LEU A 570 -9.04 -1.08 -27.89
N LYS A 571 -9.34 -0.19 -28.84
CA LYS A 571 -10.11 -0.52 -30.06
C LYS A 571 -9.41 -1.55 -30.94
N ILE A 572 -8.09 -1.45 -31.11
CA ILE A 572 -7.31 -2.45 -31.85
C ILE A 572 -7.44 -3.81 -31.19
N ALA A 573 -7.30 -3.89 -29.86
CA ALA A 573 -7.42 -5.13 -29.12
C ALA A 573 -8.82 -5.75 -29.26
N GLU A 574 -9.89 -4.95 -29.10
CA GLU A 574 -11.28 -5.39 -29.29
C GLU A 574 -11.51 -6.01 -30.67
N ASN A 575 -11.04 -5.34 -31.73
CA ASN A 575 -11.14 -5.84 -33.10
C ASN A 575 -10.39 -7.17 -33.28
N LEU A 576 -9.19 -7.31 -32.69
CA LEU A 576 -8.41 -8.54 -32.74
C LEU A 576 -9.11 -9.70 -32.02
N TYR A 577 -9.74 -9.46 -30.86
CA TYR A 577 -10.52 -10.48 -30.16
C TYR A 577 -11.77 -10.90 -30.92
N GLY A 578 -12.42 -9.97 -31.63
CA GLY A 578 -13.56 -10.26 -32.50
C GLY A 578 -13.17 -11.07 -33.73
N ALA A 579 -12.00 -10.79 -34.31
CA ALA A 579 -11.49 -11.51 -35.48
C ALA A 579 -10.90 -12.89 -35.15
N ALA A 580 -10.59 -13.18 -33.88
CA ALA A 580 -10.00 -14.45 -33.45
C ALA A 580 -10.89 -15.66 -33.72
N ASP A 581 -12.21 -15.47 -33.83
CA ASP A 581 -13.19 -16.52 -34.09
C ASP A 581 -13.26 -16.90 -35.61
N HIS A 582 -12.48 -16.25 -36.48
CA HIS A 582 -12.45 -16.55 -37.91
C HIS A 582 -11.53 -17.75 -38.23
N ALA A 583 -12.00 -18.64 -39.12
CA ALA A 583 -11.34 -19.89 -39.48
C ALA A 583 -9.86 -19.76 -39.89
N ASP A 584 -9.45 -18.66 -40.51
CA ASP A 584 -8.05 -18.42 -40.89
C ASP A 584 -7.13 -18.17 -39.68
N ASN A 585 -7.67 -17.65 -38.57
CA ASN A 585 -6.97 -17.37 -37.32
C ASN A 585 -6.99 -18.57 -36.34
N ILE A 586 -7.76 -19.61 -36.65
CA ILE A 586 -7.94 -20.81 -35.82
C ILE A 586 -6.91 -21.91 -36.16
N ARG A 587 -6.08 -21.75 -37.21
CA ARG A 587 -5.20 -22.84 -37.65
C ARG A 587 -4.16 -23.24 -36.58
N PRO A 588 -4.18 -24.50 -36.11
CA PRO A 588 -3.14 -24.98 -35.21
C PRO A 588 -1.81 -25.04 -35.95
N SER A 589 -0.71 -24.81 -35.22
CA SER A 589 0.62 -25.14 -35.75
C SER A 589 0.75 -26.66 -35.74
N SER A 590 1.43 -27.22 -36.75
CA SER A 590 1.81 -28.64 -36.77
C SER A 590 2.74 -29.05 -35.62
N ALA A 591 3.11 -28.12 -34.73
CA ALA A 591 4.05 -28.32 -33.62
C ALA A 591 3.47 -28.00 -32.22
N THR A 592 2.15 -27.84 -32.07
CA THR A 592 1.57 -27.30 -30.81
C THR A 592 0.66 -28.27 -30.08
N ASP A 593 1.24 -29.24 -29.36
CA ASP A 593 0.98 -29.52 -27.93
C ASP A 593 1.98 -30.57 -27.38
N THR A 594 3.27 -30.20 -27.35
CA THR A 594 4.33 -31.12 -26.90
C THR A 594 4.12 -31.61 -25.47
N LEU A 595 3.32 -30.94 -24.62
CA LEU A 595 3.11 -31.38 -23.24
C LEU A 595 2.42 -32.74 -23.16
N HIS A 596 1.42 -33.01 -24.01
CA HIS A 596 0.75 -34.30 -24.00
C HIS A 596 1.63 -35.44 -24.53
N GLU A 597 2.63 -35.12 -25.36
CA GLU A 597 3.64 -36.05 -25.87
C GLU A 597 4.82 -36.24 -24.89
N LEU A 598 5.26 -35.17 -24.23
CA LEU A 598 6.36 -35.14 -23.27
C LEU A 598 5.98 -35.76 -21.92
N LEU A 599 4.72 -35.63 -21.51
CA LEU A 599 4.23 -36.10 -20.23
C LEU A 599 3.55 -37.46 -20.35
N PRO A 600 3.85 -38.42 -19.45
CA PRO A 600 3.06 -39.64 -19.30
C PRO A 600 1.57 -39.33 -19.05
N ARG A 601 0.66 -40.19 -19.52
CA ARG A 601 -0.80 -39.97 -19.46
C ARG A 601 -1.30 -39.70 -18.04
N GLU A 602 -0.72 -40.34 -17.03
CA GLU A 602 -1.07 -40.15 -15.62
C GLU A 602 -0.73 -38.75 -15.09
N LYS A 603 0.18 -38.02 -15.75
CA LYS A 603 0.58 -36.65 -15.42
C LYS A 603 -0.27 -35.59 -16.13
N HIS A 604 -1.06 -35.94 -17.15
CA HIS A 604 -1.90 -34.98 -17.89
C HIS A 604 -2.91 -34.26 -16.99
N LYS A 605 -3.34 -34.88 -15.88
CA LYS A 605 -4.22 -34.26 -14.86
C LYS A 605 -3.60 -33.05 -14.14
N TYR A 606 -2.29 -32.84 -14.25
CA TYR A 606 -1.59 -31.69 -13.67
C TYR A 606 -1.41 -30.53 -14.65
N ILE A 607 -1.85 -30.67 -15.91
CA ILE A 607 -1.90 -29.56 -16.88
C ILE A 607 -3.04 -28.64 -16.47
N TRP A 608 -2.69 -27.62 -15.68
CA TRP A 608 -3.62 -26.73 -14.98
C TRP A 608 -4.13 -25.56 -15.84
N PHE A 609 -3.55 -25.36 -17.01
CA PHE A 609 -3.87 -24.26 -17.91
C PHE A 609 -4.40 -24.74 -19.27
N LEU A 610 -5.16 -23.88 -19.95
CA LEU A 610 -5.69 -24.09 -21.30
C LEU A 610 -4.55 -24.01 -22.33
N THR A 611 -4.36 -25.08 -23.12
CA THR A 611 -3.31 -25.11 -24.16
C THR A 611 -3.79 -24.44 -25.45
N PRO A 612 -2.86 -24.02 -26.35
CA PRO A 612 -3.23 -23.51 -27.68
C PRO A 612 -4.10 -24.47 -28.50
N GLN A 613 -3.86 -25.78 -28.38
CA GLN A 613 -4.67 -26.79 -29.05
C GLN A 613 -6.08 -26.84 -28.49
N GLU A 614 -6.24 -26.90 -27.16
CA GLU A 614 -7.56 -26.89 -26.53
C GLU A 614 -8.34 -25.60 -26.86
N ALA A 615 -7.67 -24.44 -26.89
CA ALA A 615 -8.30 -23.19 -27.32
C ALA A 615 -8.77 -23.25 -28.78
N THR A 616 -7.98 -23.86 -29.66
CA THR A 616 -8.32 -24.07 -31.09
C THR A 616 -9.56 -24.94 -31.25
N GLU A 617 -9.65 -26.05 -30.51
CA GLU A 617 -10.80 -26.95 -30.52
C GLU A 617 -12.07 -26.23 -30.07
N ILE A 618 -11.98 -25.41 -29.03
CA ILE A 618 -13.10 -24.61 -28.50
C ILE A 618 -13.58 -23.58 -29.53
N LEU A 619 -12.66 -22.82 -30.15
CA LEU A 619 -13.01 -21.82 -31.16
C LEU A 619 -13.59 -22.46 -32.43
N SER A 620 -13.19 -23.69 -32.76
CA SER A 620 -13.72 -24.46 -33.88
C SER A 620 -15.12 -25.03 -33.64
N GLY A 621 -15.71 -24.82 -32.46
CA GLY A 621 -17.01 -25.38 -32.07
C GLY A 621 -16.96 -26.85 -31.63
N ASN A 622 -15.76 -27.42 -31.46
CA ASN A 622 -15.57 -28.80 -30.98
C ASN A 622 -15.42 -28.84 -29.45
N GLU A 623 -16.18 -28.03 -28.71
CA GLU A 623 -15.99 -27.85 -27.25
C GLU A 623 -16.10 -29.16 -26.46
N ASP A 624 -16.88 -30.13 -26.96
CA ASP A 624 -17.05 -31.46 -26.35
C ASP A 624 -15.77 -32.31 -26.36
N SER A 625 -14.78 -32.00 -27.21
CA SER A 625 -13.47 -32.69 -27.19
C SER A 625 -12.60 -32.26 -26.01
N VAL A 626 -12.82 -31.05 -25.48
CA VAL A 626 -12.07 -30.52 -24.34
C VAL A 626 -12.71 -30.99 -23.04
N LYS A 627 -12.09 -32.00 -22.41
CA LYS A 627 -12.54 -32.50 -21.11
C LYS A 627 -12.52 -31.38 -20.07
N LYS A 628 -13.66 -31.12 -19.45
CA LYS A 628 -13.75 -30.26 -18.27
C LYS A 628 -13.01 -30.91 -17.10
N ILE A 629 -11.82 -30.40 -16.80
CA ILE A 629 -10.95 -30.94 -15.75
C ILE A 629 -11.05 -30.05 -14.52
N ARG A 630 -10.99 -30.68 -13.34
CA ARG A 630 -10.82 -29.97 -12.08
C ARG A 630 -9.37 -29.56 -11.92
N LEU A 631 -9.11 -28.29 -11.58
CA LEU A 631 -7.77 -27.82 -11.26
C LEU A 631 -7.07 -28.75 -10.23
N PRO A 632 -5.76 -29.02 -10.40
CA PRO A 632 -5.01 -29.89 -9.50
C PRO A 632 -4.77 -29.28 -8.11
N PHE A 633 -5.20 -28.04 -7.90
CA PHE A 633 -5.16 -27.32 -6.64
C PHE A 633 -6.47 -26.55 -6.40
N ARG A 634 -6.76 -26.24 -5.14
CA ARG A 634 -7.97 -25.50 -4.75
C ARG A 634 -7.57 -24.15 -4.20
N LEU A 635 -7.86 -23.11 -4.98
CA LEU A 635 -7.56 -21.73 -4.60
C LEU A 635 -8.10 -21.41 -3.20
N ARG A 636 -7.26 -20.77 -2.40
CA ARG A 636 -7.64 -20.37 -1.05
C ARG A 636 -8.60 -19.18 -1.13
N VAL A 637 -9.82 -19.39 -0.69
CA VAL A 637 -10.82 -18.31 -0.55
C VAL A 637 -10.56 -17.58 0.75
N GLN A 638 -10.16 -16.31 0.66
CA GLN A 638 -10.09 -15.42 1.82
C GLN A 638 -11.45 -14.74 2.00
N THR A 639 -11.99 -14.80 3.22
CA THR A 639 -13.31 -14.20 3.50
C THR A 639 -13.15 -12.69 3.77
N PRO A 640 -14.10 -11.85 3.34
CA PRO A 640 -14.12 -10.44 3.71
C PRO A 640 -14.02 -10.21 5.22
N LEU A 641 -13.47 -9.07 5.63
CA LEU A 641 -13.71 -8.52 6.97
C LEU A 641 -15.21 -8.22 7.09
N CYS A 642 -15.93 -9.16 7.70
CA CYS A 642 -17.39 -9.22 7.83
C CYS A 642 -18.15 -9.69 6.58
N SER A 643 -18.49 -10.99 6.58
CA SER A 643 -19.54 -11.57 5.73
C SER A 643 -20.45 -12.45 6.57
N THR A 644 -21.24 -11.81 7.42
CA THR A 644 -22.53 -12.36 7.87
C THR A 644 -23.55 -11.27 7.62
N PHE A 645 -24.03 -11.21 6.38
CA PHE A 645 -25.39 -10.88 5.95
C PHE A 645 -25.38 -10.93 4.43
N ARG A 646 -25.50 -12.15 3.87
CA ARG A 646 -25.88 -12.32 2.47
C ARG A 646 -27.37 -12.01 2.36
N ASN A 647 -27.71 -11.23 1.32
CA ASN A 647 -29.04 -10.91 0.83
C ASN A 647 -29.91 -12.16 0.59
N GLN A 648 -30.59 -12.68 1.62
CA GLN A 648 -31.73 -13.59 1.40
C GLN A 648 -33.00 -13.29 2.21
N ASP A 649 -32.99 -12.34 3.16
CA ASP A 649 -34.22 -11.92 3.85
C ASP A 649 -34.43 -10.42 3.68
N LYS A 650 -34.98 -10.02 2.53
CA LYS A 650 -35.51 -8.66 2.31
C LYS A 650 -36.99 -8.51 2.65
N GLU A 651 -37.61 -9.57 3.19
CA GLU A 651 -38.97 -9.52 3.71
C GLU A 651 -38.97 -10.17 5.09
N ASN A 652 -39.26 -9.37 6.12
CA ASN A 652 -39.27 -9.71 7.56
C ASN A 652 -37.91 -9.78 8.27
N LEU A 653 -37.31 -8.60 8.52
CA LEU A 653 -36.43 -8.43 9.68
C LEU A 653 -37.28 -8.49 10.96
N PRO A 654 -37.00 -9.38 11.92
CA PRO A 654 -37.63 -9.29 13.23
C PRO A 654 -37.15 -8.02 13.96
N PRO A 655 -37.98 -7.40 14.81
CA PRO A 655 -37.56 -6.26 15.61
C PRO A 655 -36.34 -6.66 16.47
N LEU A 656 -35.32 -5.80 16.49
CA LEU A 656 -34.13 -5.96 17.31
C LEU A 656 -34.51 -6.24 18.77
N ASP A 657 -34.11 -7.40 19.29
CA ASP A 657 -34.22 -7.72 20.72
C ASP A 657 -33.51 -6.64 21.55
N GLU A 658 -34.24 -6.04 22.50
CA GLU A 658 -33.85 -4.85 23.26
C GLU A 658 -32.64 -5.05 24.22
N GLU A 659 -32.05 -6.25 24.31
CA GLU A 659 -31.20 -6.64 25.45
C GLU A 659 -29.69 -6.85 25.20
N SER A 660 -29.18 -6.82 23.97
CA SER A 660 -27.78 -7.24 23.70
C SER A 660 -26.76 -6.12 23.36
N SER A 661 -27.14 -4.84 23.46
CA SER A 661 -26.22 -3.70 23.24
C SER A 661 -26.06 -2.84 24.50
N PRO A 662 -24.88 -2.22 24.75
CA PRO A 662 -24.70 -1.33 25.90
C PRO A 662 -25.71 -0.17 25.84
N ARG A 663 -26.51 -0.02 26.90
CA ARG A 663 -27.57 0.98 27.00
C ARG A 663 -27.46 1.67 28.36
N THR A 664 -27.23 2.98 28.37
CA THR A 664 -27.42 3.80 29.58
C THR A 664 -28.93 4.07 29.71
N LYS A 665 -29.59 3.39 30.65
CA LYS A 665 -30.98 3.65 31.06
C LYS A 665 -30.95 4.26 32.45
N GLN A 666 -31.48 5.47 32.61
CA GLN A 666 -31.67 6.07 33.94
C GLN A 666 -33.15 6.43 34.15
N ASN A 667 -33.71 5.97 35.27
CA ASN A 667 -35.05 6.33 35.73
C ASN A 667 -34.91 7.27 36.94
N ILE A 668 -35.39 8.50 36.84
CA ILE A 668 -35.27 9.51 37.91
C ILE A 668 -36.65 9.68 38.53
N SER A 669 -36.79 9.26 39.79
CA SER A 669 -38.06 9.33 40.53
C SER A 669 -38.21 10.57 41.42
N GLN A 670 -37.12 11.05 42.06
CA GLN A 670 -37.05 12.27 42.86
C GLN A 670 -35.60 12.81 42.90
N GLY A 671 -35.35 14.06 42.54
CA GLY A 671 -34.03 14.71 42.61
C GLY A 671 -34.06 15.99 43.46
N ASN A 672 -32.97 16.38 44.11
CA ASN A 672 -32.96 17.57 44.98
C ASN A 672 -33.12 18.88 44.18
N PRO A 673 -33.74 19.95 44.75
CA PRO A 673 -33.83 21.26 44.10
C PRO A 673 -32.42 21.78 43.74
N GLY A 674 -32.21 22.18 42.48
CA GLY A 674 -30.91 22.66 41.97
C GLY A 674 -29.94 21.56 41.50
N GLN A 675 -30.32 20.28 41.53
CA GLN A 675 -29.48 19.18 41.05
C GLN A 675 -29.42 19.14 39.51
N THR A 676 -28.22 19.04 38.94
CA THR A 676 -28.00 18.74 37.51
C THR A 676 -27.75 17.24 37.33
N VAL A 677 -28.52 16.59 36.47
CA VAL A 677 -28.32 15.17 36.13
C VAL A 677 -27.87 15.06 34.67
N THR A 678 -26.70 14.46 34.46
CA THR A 678 -26.08 14.25 33.14
C THR A 678 -25.85 12.76 32.90
N ASP A 679 -26.47 12.19 31.86
CA ASP A 679 -26.03 10.91 31.28
C ASP A 679 -25.07 11.20 30.14
N ALA A 680 -24.02 10.38 30.02
CA ALA A 680 -23.14 10.32 28.85
C ALA A 680 -22.92 8.86 28.45
N ALA A 681 -23.33 8.48 27.23
CA ALA A 681 -22.79 7.30 26.58
C ALA A 681 -21.50 7.71 25.86
N LEU A 682 -20.42 6.93 26.00
CA LEU A 682 -19.12 7.20 25.39
C LEU A 682 -18.67 5.92 24.66
N LEU A 683 -18.44 6.01 23.36
CA LEU A 683 -18.11 4.85 22.50
C LEU A 683 -16.79 5.08 21.74
N PRO A 684 -15.63 4.80 22.33
CA PRO A 684 -14.37 4.89 21.59
C PRO A 684 -14.18 3.65 20.69
N ASP A 685 -14.23 3.82 19.37
CA ASP A 685 -13.57 2.89 18.43
C ASP A 685 -12.27 3.52 17.89
N ARG A 686 -11.19 2.74 17.88
CA ARG A 686 -9.89 3.11 17.32
C ARG A 686 -9.50 2.23 16.12
N LYS A 687 -10.40 1.33 15.69
CA LYS A 687 -10.09 0.23 14.76
C LYS A 687 -10.91 0.24 13.45
N GLY A 688 -11.79 1.20 13.21
CA GLY A 688 -12.44 1.35 11.91
C GLY A 688 -13.64 0.42 11.66
N ASN A 689 -14.32 -0.04 12.71
CA ASN A 689 -15.44 -0.97 12.57
C ASN A 689 -16.78 -0.25 12.30
N ILE A 690 -17.81 -1.02 11.91
CA ILE A 690 -19.21 -0.57 11.93
C ILE A 690 -19.72 -0.67 13.37
N VAL A 691 -20.21 0.43 13.93
CA VAL A 691 -20.67 0.50 15.33
C VAL A 691 -22.20 0.56 15.38
N HIS A 692 -22.84 -0.38 16.12
CA HIS A 692 -24.27 -0.33 16.45
C HIS A 692 -24.47 0.01 17.93
N THR A 693 -25.34 0.99 18.22
CA THR A 693 -25.68 1.35 19.61
C THR A 693 -27.15 1.71 19.79
N ASN A 694 -27.68 1.41 20.98
CA ASN A 694 -29.03 1.76 21.38
C ASN A 694 -29.19 3.21 21.89
N GLY A 695 -28.11 4.01 21.89
CA GLY A 695 -28.15 5.42 22.28
C GLY A 695 -28.44 5.63 23.77
N ALA A 696 -29.00 6.79 24.12
CA ALA A 696 -29.32 7.17 25.51
C ALA A 696 -30.84 7.23 25.74
N LYS A 697 -31.34 6.65 26.85
CA LYS A 697 -32.76 6.75 27.23
C LYS A 697 -32.94 7.19 28.68
N GLN A 698 -33.64 8.30 28.89
CA GLN A 698 -34.01 8.80 30.21
C GLN A 698 -35.52 8.83 30.40
N ASN A 699 -36.00 8.35 31.54
CA ASN A 699 -37.40 8.52 31.96
C ASN A 699 -37.46 9.28 33.29
N ILE A 700 -38.24 10.35 33.34
CA ILE A 700 -38.38 11.22 34.50
C ILE A 700 -39.84 11.20 34.95
N SER A 701 -40.11 10.74 36.17
CA SER A 701 -41.50 10.61 36.64
C SER A 701 -42.08 11.93 37.16
N GLN A 702 -41.31 12.68 37.95
CA GLN A 702 -41.64 14.03 38.46
C GLN A 702 -40.34 14.84 38.62
N GLY A 703 -40.20 15.97 37.92
CA GLY A 703 -39.05 16.87 38.12
C GLY A 703 -39.34 17.93 39.19
N ASN A 704 -38.38 18.32 40.02
CA ASN A 704 -38.62 19.34 41.06
C ASN A 704 -38.49 20.79 40.51
N PRO A 705 -39.15 21.80 41.12
CA PRO A 705 -39.00 23.20 40.72
C PRO A 705 -37.53 23.65 40.77
N GLY A 706 -37.03 24.27 39.70
CA GLY A 706 -35.63 24.72 39.60
C GLY A 706 -34.60 23.63 39.28
N GLN A 707 -35.02 22.39 38.99
CA GLN A 707 -34.12 21.31 38.57
C GLN A 707 -33.71 21.47 37.09
N SER A 708 -32.44 21.24 36.77
CA SER A 708 -31.94 21.17 35.39
C SER A 708 -31.61 19.73 35.03
N VAL A 709 -32.22 19.18 33.98
CA VAL A 709 -31.95 17.81 33.53
C VAL A 709 -31.38 17.83 32.13
N THR A 710 -30.16 17.32 31.97
CA THR A 710 -29.42 17.34 30.69
C THR A 710 -29.11 15.92 30.25
N ALA A 711 -29.65 15.48 29.11
CA ALA A 711 -29.22 14.22 28.50
C ALA A 711 -28.13 14.52 27.48
N VAL A 712 -26.93 13.94 27.61
CA VAL A 712 -25.84 14.10 26.63
C VAL A 712 -25.52 12.75 25.99
N ALA A 713 -25.45 12.68 24.67
CA ALA A 713 -24.83 11.53 24.00
C ALA A 713 -23.55 12.00 23.31
N LEU A 714 -22.41 11.45 23.73
CA LEU A 714 -21.10 11.70 23.11
C LEU A 714 -20.72 10.48 22.28
N LEU A 715 -20.62 10.62 20.97
CA LEU A 715 -20.14 9.54 20.10
C LEU A 715 -18.74 9.86 19.58
N PRO A 716 -17.67 9.64 20.35
CA PRO A 716 -16.30 9.88 19.89
C PRO A 716 -15.79 8.72 19.04
N ASP A 717 -15.78 8.89 17.72
CA ASP A 717 -15.04 7.99 16.83
C ASP A 717 -13.76 8.67 16.34
N ILE A 718 -12.64 7.96 16.44
CA ILE A 718 -11.32 8.48 16.05
C ILE A 718 -10.87 7.83 14.71
N LYS A 719 -11.50 6.73 14.23
CA LYS A 719 -11.06 6.00 13.02
C LYS A 719 -12.14 5.17 12.25
N GLY A 720 -13.43 5.27 12.56
CA GLY A 720 -14.54 4.46 11.99
C GLY A 720 -14.79 4.60 10.48
N ASN A 721 -15.65 3.71 9.95
CA ASN A 721 -16.21 3.77 8.58
C ASN A 721 -17.76 3.98 8.53
N SER A 722 -18.54 3.54 9.53
CA SER A 722 -20.01 3.77 9.60
C SER A 722 -20.60 3.57 11.01
N VAL A 723 -21.53 4.43 11.45
CA VAL A 723 -22.18 4.37 12.79
C VAL A 723 -23.70 4.29 12.67
N HIS A 724 -24.33 3.34 13.38
CA HIS A 724 -25.78 3.21 13.52
C HIS A 724 -26.21 3.40 14.99
N THR A 725 -27.05 4.39 15.27
CA THR A 725 -27.51 4.68 16.64
C THR A 725 -29.02 4.93 16.73
N ASN A 726 -29.65 4.45 17.81
CA ASN A 726 -31.04 4.78 18.13
C ASN A 726 -31.22 6.21 18.69
N GLY A 727 -30.16 7.01 18.80
CA GLY A 727 -30.24 8.42 19.15
C GLY A 727 -30.50 8.68 20.64
N ILE A 728 -31.15 9.80 20.97
CA ILE A 728 -31.53 10.15 22.34
C ILE A 728 -33.05 10.07 22.49
N LYS A 729 -33.54 9.35 23.50
CA LYS A 729 -34.97 9.33 23.87
C LYS A 729 -35.17 9.79 25.31
N GLN A 730 -35.86 10.91 25.52
CA GLN A 730 -36.18 11.41 26.85
C GLN A 730 -37.71 11.44 27.03
N ASN A 731 -38.21 10.81 28.09
CA ASN A 731 -39.64 10.81 28.44
C ASN A 731 -39.85 11.45 29.81
N ILE A 732 -40.78 12.39 29.92
CA ILE A 732 -41.08 13.12 31.15
C ILE A 732 -42.58 13.05 31.39
N SER A 733 -43.03 12.47 32.50
CA SER A 733 -44.47 12.37 32.77
C SER A 733 -45.09 13.64 33.33
N GLN A 734 -44.37 14.41 34.16
CA GLN A 734 -44.81 15.73 34.67
C GLN A 734 -43.62 16.70 34.77
N GLY A 735 -43.67 17.81 34.04
CA GLY A 735 -42.69 18.90 34.16
C GLY A 735 -43.17 19.98 35.14
N ASN A 736 -42.30 20.52 35.99
CA ASN A 736 -42.69 21.54 36.99
C ASN A 736 -42.23 22.97 36.62
N PRO A 737 -42.87 24.03 37.15
CA PRO A 737 -42.46 25.42 36.90
C PRO A 737 -41.00 25.68 37.27
N GLY A 738 -40.25 26.37 36.40
CA GLY A 738 -38.82 26.67 36.61
C GLY A 738 -37.87 25.50 36.32
N GLN A 739 -38.37 24.35 35.86
CA GLN A 739 -37.53 23.23 35.43
C GLN A 739 -36.93 23.49 34.03
N SER A 740 -35.63 23.24 33.87
CA SER A 740 -34.94 23.28 32.58
C SER A 740 -34.66 21.85 32.11
N VAL A 741 -35.10 21.52 30.91
CA VAL A 741 -34.84 20.20 30.32
C VAL A 741 -34.08 20.41 29.02
N THR A 742 -32.87 19.86 28.96
CA THR A 742 -31.98 19.97 27.80
C THR A 742 -31.62 18.58 27.27
N ALA A 743 -31.78 18.35 25.98
CA ALA A 743 -31.18 17.18 25.32
C ALA A 743 -30.10 17.66 24.36
N VAL A 744 -28.88 17.16 24.55
CA VAL A 744 -27.71 17.50 23.73
C VAL A 744 -27.16 16.23 23.07
N ALA A 745 -27.21 16.16 21.74
CA ALA A 745 -26.46 15.13 21.01
C ALA A 745 -25.17 15.76 20.46
N LEU A 746 -24.03 15.15 20.76
CA LEU A 746 -22.69 15.60 20.32
C LEU A 746 -22.02 14.44 19.54
N LEU A 747 -21.71 14.69 18.26
CA LEU A 747 -21.03 13.73 17.37
C LEU A 747 -19.61 14.22 16.98
N PRO A 748 -18.61 14.22 17.87
CA PRO A 748 -17.28 14.68 17.50
C PRO A 748 -16.60 13.74 16.48
N ASP A 749 -16.02 14.31 15.40
CA ASP A 749 -15.26 13.58 14.37
C ASP A 749 -13.85 14.18 14.17
N ILE A 750 -12.88 13.32 13.83
CA ILE A 750 -11.51 13.66 13.40
C ILE A 750 -11.19 13.08 11.99
N LYS A 751 -11.95 12.10 11.45
CA LYS A 751 -11.84 11.54 10.07
C LYS A 751 -13.11 10.78 9.57
N GLY A 752 -13.81 11.36 8.57
CA GLY A 752 -14.55 10.75 7.43
C GLY A 752 -15.44 9.50 7.65
N ASN A 753 -16.77 9.67 7.67
CA ASN A 753 -17.78 8.64 7.99
C ASN A 753 -19.21 8.83 7.41
N ILE A 754 -20.01 7.74 7.37
CA ILE A 754 -21.48 7.71 7.17
C ILE A 754 -22.19 7.42 8.51
N VAL A 755 -23.20 8.22 8.89
CA VAL A 755 -23.94 8.07 10.15
C VAL A 755 -25.43 7.86 9.92
N HIS A 756 -26.02 6.82 10.52
CA HIS A 756 -27.46 6.60 10.62
C HIS A 756 -27.91 6.78 12.07
N THR A 757 -28.81 7.74 12.32
CA THR A 757 -29.34 8.02 13.66
C THR A 757 -30.85 8.22 13.65
N ASN A 758 -31.54 7.72 14.68
CA ASN A 758 -32.95 8.06 14.89
C ASN A 758 -33.17 9.48 15.45
N GLY A 759 -32.09 10.26 15.63
CA GLY A 759 -32.15 11.66 16.05
C GLY A 759 -32.43 11.85 17.54
N VAL A 760 -33.08 12.94 17.90
CA VAL A 760 -33.46 13.23 19.30
C VAL A 760 -34.97 13.23 19.41
N LYS A 761 -35.52 12.36 20.27
CA LYS A 761 -36.95 12.31 20.57
C LYS A 761 -37.21 12.65 22.04
N GLN A 762 -38.02 13.67 22.26
CA GLN A 762 -38.42 14.10 23.60
C GLN A 762 -39.95 14.04 23.72
N ASN A 763 -40.47 13.34 24.73
CA ASN A 763 -41.91 13.27 25.01
C ASN A 763 -42.18 13.82 26.41
N ILE A 764 -43.05 14.81 26.52
CA ILE A 764 -43.46 15.40 27.80
C ILE A 764 -44.98 15.24 27.92
N SER A 765 -45.45 14.41 28.86
CA SER A 765 -46.87 14.07 28.97
C SER A 765 -47.72 15.22 29.52
N GLN A 766 -47.17 16.03 30.44
CA GLN A 766 -47.78 17.26 30.98
C GLN A 766 -46.71 18.32 31.17
N GLY A 767 -46.77 19.42 30.41
CA GLY A 767 -45.90 20.59 30.63
C GLY A 767 -46.58 21.62 31.53
N ASN A 768 -45.82 22.39 32.30
CA ASN A 768 -46.35 23.46 33.16
C ASN A 768 -45.88 24.87 32.72
N PRO A 769 -46.55 25.97 33.12
CA PRO A 769 -46.11 27.34 32.84
C PRO A 769 -44.73 27.64 33.46
N GLY A 770 -43.83 28.29 32.70
CA GLY A 770 -42.48 28.63 33.17
C GLY A 770 -41.44 27.51 33.06
N GLN A 771 -41.75 26.42 32.34
CA GLN A 771 -40.80 25.36 32.01
C GLN A 771 -40.00 25.73 30.73
N SER A 772 -38.68 25.56 30.77
CA SER A 772 -37.79 25.75 29.60
C SER A 772 -37.41 24.40 29.01
N VAL A 773 -37.75 24.18 27.73
CA VAL A 773 -37.42 22.95 27.00
C VAL A 773 -36.51 23.31 25.84
N LYS A 774 -35.28 22.77 25.85
CA LYS A 774 -34.28 22.99 24.81
C LYS A 774 -33.82 21.67 24.23
N VAL A 775 -33.82 21.56 22.92
CA VAL A 775 -33.10 20.48 22.22
C VAL A 775 -32.01 21.10 21.38
N VAL A 776 -30.78 20.66 21.61
CA VAL A 776 -29.60 21.11 20.90
C VAL A 776 -28.96 19.88 20.24
N ALA A 777 -29.12 19.76 18.93
CA ALA A 777 -28.37 18.79 18.15
C ALA A 777 -27.09 19.47 17.64
N LEU A 778 -25.94 19.13 18.21
CA LEU A 778 -24.63 19.56 17.73
C LEU A 778 -24.09 18.46 16.81
N LEU A 779 -23.88 18.79 15.54
CA LEU A 779 -23.20 17.94 14.56
C LEU A 779 -21.80 18.51 14.30
N PRO A 780 -20.76 18.10 15.06
CA PRO A 780 -19.39 18.54 14.78
C PRO A 780 -18.85 18.06 13.42
N ASP A 781 -17.97 18.91 12.90
CA ASP A 781 -17.21 18.85 11.65
C ASP A 781 -15.72 18.73 11.98
N MET A 782 -14.99 17.95 11.19
CA MET A 782 -13.63 18.32 10.73
C MET A 782 -13.23 17.70 9.38
N LYS A 783 -14.03 16.80 8.75
CA LYS A 783 -13.87 16.33 7.36
C LYS A 783 -15.13 15.59 6.85
N GLY A 784 -15.65 16.01 5.69
CA GLY A 784 -16.86 15.57 4.96
C GLY A 784 -17.57 14.25 5.35
N ASN A 785 -18.82 14.36 5.82
CA ASN A 785 -19.69 13.26 6.26
C ASN A 785 -21.05 13.21 5.52
N VAL A 786 -21.66 12.02 5.44
CA VAL A 786 -23.07 11.79 5.01
C VAL A 786 -23.90 11.32 6.22
N ILE A 787 -24.96 12.06 6.56
CA ILE A 787 -25.78 11.79 7.75
C ILE A 787 -27.22 11.48 7.34
N HIS A 788 -27.73 10.33 7.75
CA HIS A 788 -29.14 9.98 7.71
C HIS A 788 -29.72 10.11 9.13
N THR A 789 -30.63 11.07 9.32
CA THR A 789 -31.26 11.32 10.61
C THR A 789 -32.78 11.41 10.49
N ASN A 790 -33.51 11.03 11.54
CA ASN A 790 -34.94 11.34 11.64
C ASN A 790 -35.22 12.75 12.20
N GLY A 791 -34.16 13.51 12.51
CA GLY A 791 -34.23 14.90 13.00
C GLY A 791 -34.52 15.00 14.50
N VAL A 792 -34.95 16.18 14.93
CA VAL A 792 -35.43 16.43 16.29
C VAL A 792 -36.95 16.33 16.30
N ASN A 793 -37.52 15.55 17.22
CA ASN A 793 -38.97 15.42 17.35
C ASN A 793 -39.38 15.58 18.82
N GLN A 794 -40.10 16.66 19.11
CA GLN A 794 -40.67 16.93 20.43
C GLN A 794 -42.18 16.71 20.41
N ASN A 795 -42.71 15.97 21.38
CA ASN A 795 -44.14 15.77 21.56
C ASN A 795 -44.59 16.26 22.95
N ILE A 796 -45.39 17.34 22.97
CA ILE A 796 -45.94 17.98 24.17
C ILE A 796 -47.45 18.15 23.96
N PRO A 797 -48.30 17.21 24.41
CA PRO A 797 -49.73 17.21 24.07
C PRO A 797 -50.54 18.38 24.65
N ASN A 798 -50.06 19.03 25.73
CA ASN A 798 -50.73 20.11 26.45
C ASN A 798 -49.77 21.29 26.72
N GLY A 799 -49.40 22.06 25.69
CA GLY A 799 -48.54 23.24 25.85
C GLY A 799 -49.27 24.41 26.52
N HIS A 800 -48.62 25.14 27.43
CA HIS A 800 -49.18 26.32 28.10
C HIS A 800 -48.57 27.65 27.60
N PRO A 801 -49.33 28.77 27.64
CA PRO A 801 -48.79 30.10 27.35
C PRO A 801 -47.66 30.43 28.33
N GLY A 802 -46.47 30.76 27.81
CA GLY A 802 -45.26 31.05 28.61
C GLY A 802 -44.20 29.94 28.64
N GLN A 803 -44.39 28.83 27.91
CA GLN A 803 -43.33 27.86 27.64
C GLN A 803 -42.41 28.34 26.51
N SER A 804 -41.10 28.43 26.77
CA SER A 804 -40.09 28.69 25.73
C SER A 804 -39.61 27.34 25.18
N VAL A 805 -40.07 26.98 23.99
CA VAL A 805 -39.53 25.86 23.22
C VAL A 805 -38.48 26.40 22.27
N THR A 806 -37.25 25.90 22.36
CA THR A 806 -36.19 26.26 21.42
C THR A 806 -35.63 24.98 20.80
N ASP A 807 -35.94 24.78 19.52
CA ASP A 807 -35.28 23.77 18.69
C ASP A 807 -34.07 24.41 18.01
N VAL A 808 -32.88 24.00 18.43
CA VAL A 808 -31.64 24.42 17.76
C VAL A 808 -31.04 23.19 17.09
N THR A 809 -31.35 23.03 15.79
CA THR A 809 -30.52 22.19 14.92
C THR A 809 -29.42 23.09 14.39
N LEU A 810 -28.20 22.95 14.91
CA LEU A 810 -27.09 23.74 14.40
C LEU A 810 -26.69 23.21 13.02
N PRO A 811 -26.51 24.07 12.02
CA PRO A 811 -25.99 23.65 10.72
C PRO A 811 -24.57 23.07 10.88
N PRO A 812 -24.15 22.17 9.96
CA PRO A 812 -22.78 21.69 9.93
C PRO A 812 -21.80 22.87 9.80
N VAL A 813 -20.64 22.78 10.46
CA VAL A 813 -19.67 23.88 10.52
C VAL A 813 -18.96 24.15 9.16
N ARG A 814 -19.12 23.27 8.16
CA ARG A 814 -18.61 23.42 6.77
C ARG A 814 -19.64 23.16 5.68
N LYS A 815 -19.38 23.75 4.51
CA LYS A 815 -20.19 23.75 3.26
C LYS A 815 -20.38 22.35 2.60
N GLU A 816 -19.65 21.34 3.07
CA GLU A 816 -19.42 20.05 2.37
C GLU A 816 -20.25 18.86 2.91
N ASN A 817 -20.94 19.01 4.04
CA ASN A 817 -21.71 17.91 4.65
C ASN A 817 -23.07 17.68 3.95
N ILE A 818 -23.44 16.42 3.72
CA ILE A 818 -24.75 16.04 3.16
C ILE A 818 -25.62 15.43 4.27
N VAL A 819 -26.72 16.11 4.61
CA VAL A 819 -27.68 15.61 5.62
C VAL A 819 -29.00 15.22 4.94
N TYR A 820 -29.42 13.99 5.19
CA TYR A 820 -30.74 13.47 4.86
C TYR A 820 -31.59 13.43 6.14
N THR A 821 -32.60 14.28 6.22
CA THR A 821 -33.57 14.26 7.32
C THR A 821 -34.85 13.60 6.85
N ASN A 822 -35.26 12.49 7.48
CA ASN A 822 -36.42 11.70 7.05
C ASN A 822 -36.38 11.36 5.54
N GLY A 823 -35.20 11.05 5.02
CA GLY A 823 -34.98 10.73 3.60
C GLY A 823 -34.87 11.93 2.66
N VAL A 824 -35.05 13.17 3.14
CA VAL A 824 -34.97 14.39 2.33
C VAL A 824 -33.60 15.04 2.48
N LYS A 825 -32.90 15.27 1.36
CA LYS A 825 -31.63 16.00 1.33
C LYS A 825 -31.85 17.46 1.69
N GLN A 826 -31.25 17.94 2.77
CA GLN A 826 -31.32 19.34 3.19
C GLN A 826 -29.98 20.05 2.96
N LYS A 827 -30.04 21.28 2.44
CA LYS A 827 -28.89 22.20 2.32
C LYS A 827 -29.09 23.29 3.38
N LEU A 828 -28.41 23.18 4.52
CA LEU A 828 -28.63 24.09 5.65
C LEU A 828 -27.76 25.37 5.50
N PRO A 829 -28.28 26.57 5.82
CA PRO A 829 -27.52 27.82 5.81
C PRO A 829 -26.53 27.90 7.00
N LEU A 830 -25.48 28.72 6.87
CA LEU A 830 -24.43 28.91 7.89
C LEU A 830 -24.97 29.52 9.20
N PRO A 831 -24.35 29.25 10.37
CA PRO A 831 -24.78 29.82 11.65
C PRO A 831 -24.33 31.29 11.81
N ASP A 832 -25.17 32.12 12.43
CA ASP A 832 -24.85 33.50 12.79
C ASP A 832 -23.90 33.55 14.01
N THR A 833 -23.16 34.64 14.16
CA THR A 833 -22.12 34.92 15.18
C THR A 833 -22.56 34.74 16.64
N ARG A 834 -23.86 34.80 16.94
CA ARG A 834 -24.38 34.50 18.30
C ARG A 834 -24.38 33.00 18.61
N THR A 835 -24.64 32.15 17.63
CA THR A 835 -24.71 30.68 17.80
C THR A 835 -23.34 30.05 18.03
N THR A 836 -22.25 30.68 17.58
CA THR A 836 -20.86 30.18 17.74
C THR A 836 -20.33 30.30 19.17
N ARG A 837 -20.83 31.25 19.97
CA ARG A 837 -20.40 31.45 21.37
C ARG A 837 -20.90 30.34 22.32
N ASP A 838 -22.09 29.82 22.07
CA ASP A 838 -22.64 28.73 22.88
C ASP A 838 -21.93 27.40 22.58
N VAL A 839 -21.56 27.15 21.31
CA VAL A 839 -20.76 25.97 20.90
C VAL A 839 -19.44 25.89 21.65
N HIS A 840 -18.73 27.02 21.80
CA HIS A 840 -17.41 27.03 22.44
C HIS A 840 -17.47 26.70 23.94
N ARG A 841 -18.56 27.10 24.63
CA ARG A 841 -18.79 26.72 26.04
C ARG A 841 -19.06 25.22 26.22
N TYR A 842 -19.72 24.58 25.26
CA TYR A 842 -19.98 23.13 25.32
C TYR A 842 -18.76 22.30 24.89
N GLU A 843 -17.91 22.80 23.99
CA GLU A 843 -16.62 22.18 23.66
C GLU A 843 -15.64 22.17 24.83
N GLU A 844 -15.58 23.26 25.61
CA GLU A 844 -14.71 23.37 26.78
C GLU A 844 -15.13 22.44 27.94
N ALA A 845 -16.43 22.12 28.01
CA ALA A 845 -16.98 21.14 28.96
C ALA A 845 -16.84 19.68 28.49
N ALA A 846 -16.61 19.46 27.19
CA ALA A 846 -16.45 18.13 26.58
C ALA A 846 -14.97 17.70 26.44
N ARG A 847 -14.04 18.66 26.35
CA ARG A 847 -12.59 18.44 26.52
C ARG A 847 -12.26 18.18 27.97
#